data_AF-A0A369JPB2-F1
#
_entry.id   AF-A0A369JPB2-F1
#
_cell.length_a   1.000
_cell.length_b   1.000
_cell.length_c   1.000
_cell.angle_alpha   90.00
_cell.angle_beta   90.00
_cell.angle_gamma   90.00
#
_symmetry.space_group_name_H-M   'P 1'
#
loop_
_entity.id
_entity.type
_entity.pdbx_description
1 polymer ?
#
loop_
_entity_poly.entity_id
_entity_poly.type
_entity_poly.pdbx_seq_one_letter_code
_entity_poly.pdbx_strand_id
1 'polypeptide(L)'
;MVATRRQSGRVSAPVPEDAPDAKDVEDEESELSDLEDDASMAGSASESESDWESGAHRKVRGKASAKRAKVSSKSSPSKVQITKASRGRRSLSLLLTMPMDILFEIFGLLPPKDLVSLSRTSKPLRQTLMSRNAITVWKAARESAEGPDPPHDFSEPQWAVLLFAGTNCQVCGAKGILNIDFFIRRRVCIACKKKNLVVTSKFPRLYPDYDRAILDLIQYTNVGGWGHGIASKSKFYWQSDIDDMVKEWGVFQKSIHMRAPGAKQKLEEFREERIKAIQLIVQHAETCQKWYDNLSRKRLTDNQETSKKRAEAIFSRFREMGYLDADIQAIAYESQVSGGELTERGWVRIRPTLEPKIQERRDRRVAEERRRLVKDRVQFLKVLYTAHLKTLVPSQWLSYPTVEELADMVPVKQVIDAASDIIIHGESFKEVMVSLPTLVSAWNENRRALLTEKLAAVKPLPEVPPSHTDNLSVTASSSASPATSDILALATSVFQCGTAKCEVNNPQWTKCQDNPLFGWDGAISHHCMARDTTNSYFSFSLRLAPVVPSVIEVSSKGSALAADLVTLVKLDPTRATIATMDQRGDLFLCSECVPDKQHDGLYGRPVFTWRSAIAHATAHGQDKIISWHVLTPSEVANVKRSQDPVHRDYCWTCNHCTIHFDAWKTKATVLEHLVAVHKIVQPTEPSDLFFIPEKRRSRALLPIFIERPPQPSGRQPNLNASSKPFRCKRCPKSNRLFDIGGVQAHLRDKHKIASPMQGQDWDRVVD
;
A
#
# COMPACT_ATOMS: atom_id res chain seq x y z
N MET A 1 -34.34 -38.16 66.41
CA MET A 1 -33.22 -39.10 66.21
C MET A 1 -32.93 -39.14 64.70
N VAL A 2 -31.77 -38.65 64.26
CA VAL A 2 -30.68 -39.43 63.59
C VAL A 2 -31.15 -40.10 62.28
N ALA A 3 -30.92 -39.55 61.06
CA ALA A 3 -29.70 -39.58 60.20
C ALA A 3 -29.42 -40.99 59.60
N THR A 4 -29.00 -41.27 58.34
CA THR A 4 -28.24 -40.61 57.22
C THR A 4 -28.65 -41.19 55.82
N ARG A 5 -28.50 -40.54 54.64
CA ARG A 5 -27.33 -40.45 53.66
C ARG A 5 -26.75 -41.83 53.22
N ARG A 6 -26.39 -42.21 51.96
CA ARG A 6 -25.85 -41.57 50.68
C ARG A 6 -26.24 -42.40 49.40
N GLN A 7 -26.57 -41.82 48.21
CA GLN A 7 -25.80 -41.59 46.93
C GLN A 7 -25.80 -42.65 45.77
N SER A 8 -25.87 -42.13 44.51
CA SER A 8 -25.50 -42.73 43.18
C SER A 8 -26.27 -43.97 42.66
N GLY A 9 -26.38 -44.25 41.35
CA GLY A 9 -25.69 -43.71 40.16
C GLY A 9 -26.48 -43.78 38.83
N ARG A 10 -25.78 -43.78 37.69
CA ARG A 10 -26.26 -43.45 36.31
C ARG A 10 -26.03 -44.62 35.34
N VAL A 11 -26.96 -44.91 34.43
CA VAL A 11 -26.78 -45.91 33.33
C VAL A 11 -27.37 -45.41 32.00
N SER A 12 -26.76 -45.84 30.89
CA SER A 12 -27.05 -45.46 29.49
C SER A 12 -27.72 -46.61 28.71
N ALA A 13 -28.13 -46.36 27.45
CA ALA A 13 -28.56 -47.39 26.49
C ALA A 13 -27.57 -47.50 25.29
N PRO A 14 -27.53 -48.62 24.53
CA PRO A 14 -26.30 -49.07 23.85
C PRO A 14 -26.26 -48.89 22.32
N VAL A 15 -25.09 -49.21 21.76
CA VAL A 15 -24.74 -49.36 20.33
C VAL A 15 -24.74 -50.86 19.96
N PRO A 16 -24.92 -51.22 18.68
CA PRO A 16 -24.03 -52.24 18.08
C PRO A 16 -23.43 -51.81 16.73
N GLU A 17 -22.21 -52.28 16.47
CA GLU A 17 -21.48 -52.19 15.19
C GLU A 17 -21.72 -53.46 14.36
N ASP A 18 -21.70 -53.37 13.03
CA ASP A 18 -20.63 -53.93 12.17
C ASP A 18 -20.97 -53.82 10.68
N ALA A 19 -19.93 -53.69 9.85
CA ALA A 19 -20.00 -53.56 8.39
C ALA A 19 -19.22 -54.68 7.68
N PRO A 20 -19.41 -54.84 6.36
CA PRO A 20 -18.23 -54.92 5.48
C PRO A 20 -18.34 -54.03 4.23
N ASP A 21 -17.25 -54.01 3.45
CA ASP A 21 -16.78 -52.83 2.70
C ASP A 21 -16.81 -52.96 1.15
N ALA A 22 -16.81 -51.80 0.48
CA ALA A 22 -16.43 -51.45 -0.90
C ALA A 22 -16.94 -52.26 -2.13
N LYS A 23 -17.53 -51.54 -3.12
CA LYS A 23 -16.81 -51.11 -4.36
C LYS A 23 -17.67 -50.31 -5.38
N ASP A 24 -17.05 -49.25 -5.91
CA ASP A 24 -16.99 -48.72 -7.30
C ASP A 24 -18.25 -48.70 -8.22
N VAL A 25 -18.76 -47.49 -8.53
CA VAL A 25 -19.19 -46.91 -9.85
C VAL A 25 -19.33 -45.39 -9.59
N GLU A 26 -18.38 -44.52 -9.96
CA GLU A 26 -18.16 -43.87 -11.27
C GLU A 26 -19.21 -42.80 -11.68
N ASP A 27 -18.68 -41.68 -12.20
CA ASP A 27 -19.38 -40.42 -12.50
C ASP A 27 -20.15 -40.44 -13.83
N GLU A 28 -21.24 -39.66 -13.93
CA GLU A 28 -21.61 -39.00 -15.20
C GLU A 28 -22.08 -37.56 -14.94
N GLU A 29 -21.28 -36.59 -15.37
CA GLU A 29 -21.74 -35.24 -15.67
C GLU A 29 -22.65 -35.29 -16.91
N SER A 30 -23.67 -34.42 -16.98
CA SER A 30 -24.29 -34.09 -18.27
C SER A 30 -24.47 -32.58 -18.43
N GLU A 31 -23.79 -32.12 -19.47
CA GLU A 31 -23.71 -30.77 -20.02
C GLU A 31 -25.08 -30.12 -20.24
N LEU A 32 -25.13 -28.79 -20.09
CA LEU A 32 -26.01 -27.92 -20.87
C LEU A 32 -25.46 -26.48 -20.81
N SER A 33 -24.44 -26.22 -21.63
CA SER A 33 -24.04 -24.87 -22.02
C SER A 33 -24.86 -24.40 -23.24
N ASP A 34 -24.47 -23.24 -23.79
CA ASP A 34 -24.87 -22.74 -25.11
C ASP A 34 -26.28 -22.13 -25.21
N LEU A 35 -26.40 -20.88 -24.77
CA LEU A 35 -26.91 -19.79 -25.62
C LEU A 35 -26.22 -18.47 -25.21
N GLU A 36 -25.17 -18.11 -25.93
CA GLU A 36 -24.69 -16.73 -26.00
C GLU A 36 -25.65 -15.91 -26.89
N ASP A 37 -25.85 -14.64 -26.57
CA ASP A 37 -26.24 -13.64 -27.56
C ASP A 37 -25.76 -12.24 -27.10
N ASP A 38 -25.07 -11.54 -28.01
CA ASP A 38 -24.33 -10.30 -27.76
C ASP A 38 -25.23 -9.06 -27.86
N ALA A 39 -25.01 -8.08 -26.98
CA ALA A 39 -25.51 -6.72 -27.13
C ALA A 39 -24.70 -5.73 -26.28
N SER A 40 -23.43 -5.53 -26.63
CA SER A 40 -22.66 -4.39 -26.13
C SER A 40 -23.26 -3.04 -26.61
N MET A 41 -23.56 -2.13 -25.67
CA MET A 41 -23.55 -0.67 -25.90
C MET A 41 -23.46 0.10 -24.58
N ALA A 42 -22.65 1.16 -24.58
CA ALA A 42 -22.24 1.85 -23.35
C ALA A 42 -23.22 2.95 -22.90
N GLY A 43 -23.39 3.08 -21.58
CA GLY A 43 -24.10 4.18 -20.93
C GLY A 43 -23.54 4.42 -19.54
N SER A 44 -22.61 5.37 -19.40
CA SER A 44 -21.97 5.69 -18.13
C SER A 44 -22.93 6.40 -17.18
N ALA A 45 -23.23 5.78 -16.04
CA ALA A 45 -23.85 6.41 -14.88
C ALA A 45 -23.16 5.89 -13.62
N SER A 46 -22.44 6.76 -12.92
CA SER A 46 -21.73 6.41 -11.69
C SER A 46 -22.70 6.37 -10.51
N GLU A 47 -23.07 5.17 -10.05
CA GLU A 47 -23.74 5.00 -8.76
C GLU A 47 -22.73 4.57 -7.69
N SER A 48 -22.71 5.31 -6.59
CA SER A 48 -21.82 5.04 -5.45
C SER A 48 -22.34 3.85 -4.66
N GLU A 49 -21.65 2.72 -4.75
CA GLU A 49 -21.95 1.54 -3.93
C GLU A 49 -21.79 1.86 -2.44
N SER A 50 -22.83 1.56 -1.64
CA SER A 50 -22.73 1.50 -0.19
C SER A 50 -22.77 0.03 0.22
N ASP A 51 -21.59 -0.48 0.52
CA ASP A 51 -21.32 -1.87 0.82
C ASP A 51 -22.04 -2.33 2.12
N TRP A 52 -22.56 -3.56 2.11
CA TRP A 52 -23.27 -4.17 3.25
C TRP A 52 -22.70 -5.56 3.57
N GLU A 53 -21.40 -5.61 3.87
CA GLU A 53 -20.78 -6.82 4.42
C GLU A 53 -21.47 -7.29 5.72
N SER A 54 -21.95 -8.53 5.70
CA SER A 54 -22.61 -9.17 6.84
C SER A 54 -21.61 -9.91 7.75
N GLY A 55 -20.81 -9.15 8.50
CA GLY A 55 -19.84 -9.68 9.46
C GLY A 55 -20.48 -10.34 10.70
N ALA A 56 -20.46 -11.67 10.78
CA ALA A 56 -21.09 -12.44 11.86
C ALA A 56 -20.20 -12.56 13.12
N HIS A 57 -20.36 -11.65 14.10
CA HIS A 57 -19.71 -11.78 15.41
C HIS A 57 -20.57 -12.44 16.51
N ARG A 58 -20.18 -13.67 16.84
CA ARG A 58 -20.68 -14.55 17.91
C ARG A 58 -20.58 -13.92 19.31
N LYS A 59 -21.71 -13.50 19.92
CA LYS A 59 -21.77 -13.10 21.34
C LYS A 59 -22.18 -14.28 22.25
N VAL A 60 -21.43 -14.44 23.34
CA VAL A 60 -21.54 -15.57 24.30
C VAL A 60 -22.77 -15.43 25.20
N ARG A 61 -23.45 -16.56 25.49
CA ARG A 61 -24.62 -16.64 26.39
C ARG A 61 -24.22 -16.48 27.87
N GLY A 62 -24.57 -15.35 28.48
CA GLY A 62 -24.65 -15.21 29.93
C GLY A 62 -25.97 -15.80 30.48
N LYS A 63 -25.89 -16.52 31.61
CA LYS A 63 -27.06 -17.19 32.24
C LYS A 63 -28.04 -16.21 32.91
N ALA A 64 -29.32 -16.59 32.94
CA ALA A 64 -30.33 -15.95 33.77
C ALA A 64 -30.11 -16.23 35.27
N SER A 65 -30.47 -15.27 36.13
CA SER A 65 -30.55 -15.44 37.58
C SER A 65 -32.00 -15.31 38.08
N ALA A 66 -32.30 -15.94 39.21
CA ALA A 66 -33.64 -16.30 39.65
C ALA A 66 -34.29 -15.31 40.63
N LYS A 67 -35.51 -15.67 41.08
CA LYS A 67 -36.45 -14.81 41.82
C LYS A 67 -36.01 -14.47 43.24
N ARG A 68 -36.09 -13.17 43.56
CA ARG A 68 -36.59 -12.52 44.80
C ARG A 68 -36.57 -13.32 46.13
N ALA A 69 -35.83 -12.80 47.11
CA ALA A 69 -36.12 -12.97 48.54
C ALA A 69 -36.46 -11.60 49.18
N LYS A 70 -37.22 -11.59 50.29
CA LYS A 70 -37.75 -10.40 50.97
C LYS A 70 -37.27 -10.42 52.43
N VAL A 71 -36.59 -9.37 52.88
CA VAL A 71 -36.19 -9.18 54.30
C VAL A 71 -36.60 -7.78 54.75
N SER A 72 -36.95 -7.65 56.03
CA SER A 72 -37.67 -6.51 56.60
C SER A 72 -36.78 -5.52 57.37
N SER A 73 -37.10 -4.22 57.21
CA SER A 73 -37.07 -3.13 58.21
C SER A 73 -35.96 -3.04 59.28
N LYS A 74 -35.33 -1.86 59.39
CA LYS A 74 -35.43 -0.98 60.59
C LYS A 74 -34.88 0.46 60.36
N SER A 75 -35.50 1.41 61.06
CA SER A 75 -35.06 2.77 61.48
C SER A 75 -34.51 3.81 60.47
N SER A 76 -35.27 4.91 60.40
CA SER A 76 -34.99 6.32 60.05
C SER A 76 -33.90 6.99 60.94
N PRO A 77 -33.36 8.23 60.67
CA PRO A 77 -34.09 9.41 60.17
C PRO A 77 -33.44 10.46 59.24
N SER A 78 -34.34 11.08 58.46
CA SER A 78 -34.44 12.52 58.12
C SER A 78 -33.34 13.28 57.37
N LYS A 79 -33.65 13.69 56.12
CA LYS A 79 -33.56 15.12 55.72
C LYS A 79 -34.42 15.47 54.48
N VAL A 80 -35.34 16.41 54.69
CA VAL A 80 -35.98 17.37 53.76
C VAL A 80 -36.39 16.89 52.35
N GLN A 81 -37.71 16.74 52.14
CA GLN A 81 -38.30 16.70 50.81
C GLN A 81 -38.42 18.11 50.21
N ILE A 82 -37.89 18.32 49.00
CA ILE A 82 -38.39 19.37 48.09
C ILE A 82 -39.40 18.71 47.17
N THR A 83 -40.69 18.98 47.40
CA THR A 83 -41.78 18.48 46.58
C THR A 83 -41.83 19.24 45.25
N LYS A 84 -41.08 18.75 44.24
CA LYS A 84 -41.34 19.16 42.86
C LYS A 84 -42.78 18.75 42.52
N ALA A 85 -43.63 19.74 42.29
CA ALA A 85 -45.02 19.53 41.91
C ALA A 85 -45.11 18.55 40.75
N SER A 86 -45.77 17.41 41.01
CA SER A 86 -46.22 16.50 39.96
C SER A 86 -47.10 17.33 39.02
N ARG A 87 -46.59 17.68 37.83
CA ARG A 87 -47.44 18.16 36.74
C ARG A 87 -48.47 17.07 36.50
N GLY A 88 -49.70 17.31 36.97
CA GLY A 88 -50.79 16.35 36.88
C GLY A 88 -50.83 15.77 35.47
N ARG A 89 -50.74 14.44 35.39
CA ARG A 89 -50.69 13.70 34.14
C ARG A 89 -51.92 14.08 33.33
N ARG A 90 -51.77 15.00 32.36
CA ARG A 90 -52.86 15.49 31.51
C ARG A 90 -53.45 14.29 30.78
N SER A 91 -54.58 13.79 31.29
CA SER A 91 -55.14 12.54 30.81
C SER A 91 -55.88 12.81 29.51
N LEU A 92 -55.30 12.36 28.40
CA LEU A 92 -55.95 12.37 27.08
C LEU A 92 -57.15 11.40 27.01
N SER A 93 -57.56 10.77 28.12
CA SER A 93 -58.79 9.97 28.21
C SER A 93 -60.05 10.76 27.86
N LEU A 94 -60.05 12.08 28.11
CA LEU A 94 -61.15 12.98 27.73
C LEU A 94 -61.20 13.30 26.23
N LEU A 95 -60.15 12.98 25.45
CA LEU A 95 -60.19 13.16 24.00
C LEU A 95 -61.29 12.28 23.39
N LEU A 96 -61.41 11.02 23.85
CA LEU A 96 -62.40 10.06 23.36
C LEU A 96 -63.82 10.31 23.86
N THR A 97 -64.05 11.33 24.70
CA THR A 97 -65.39 11.77 25.14
C THR A 97 -65.88 13.00 24.38
N MET A 98 -65.11 13.51 23.41
CA MET A 98 -65.53 14.63 22.55
C MET A 98 -66.53 14.15 21.47
N PRO A 99 -67.37 15.06 20.94
CA PRO A 99 -68.23 14.75 19.79
C PRO A 99 -67.43 14.23 18.59
N MET A 100 -68.07 13.35 17.81
CA MET A 100 -67.44 12.67 16.68
C MET A 100 -66.89 13.64 15.62
N ASP A 101 -67.58 14.74 15.36
CA ASP A 101 -67.19 15.71 14.34
C ASP A 101 -65.89 16.44 14.72
N ILE A 102 -65.73 16.80 16.00
CA ILE A 102 -64.49 17.41 16.52
C ILE A 102 -63.33 16.41 16.49
N LEU A 103 -63.60 15.13 16.77
CA LEU A 103 -62.59 14.07 16.63
C LEU A 103 -62.16 13.90 15.17
N PHE A 104 -63.10 13.88 14.23
CA PHE A 104 -62.79 13.78 12.80
C PHE A 104 -62.05 15.00 12.27
N GLU A 105 -62.36 16.22 12.72
CA GLU A 105 -61.60 17.42 12.37
C GLU A 105 -60.15 17.34 12.86
N ILE A 106 -59.94 16.96 14.14
CA ILE A 106 -58.59 16.75 14.70
C ILE A 106 -57.84 15.65 13.94
N PHE A 107 -58.52 14.57 13.55
CA PHE A 107 -57.91 13.47 12.80
C PHE A 107 -57.63 13.86 11.35
N GLY A 108 -58.44 14.71 10.71
CA GLY A 108 -58.23 15.20 9.35
C GLY A 108 -56.93 16.00 9.17
N LEU A 109 -56.45 16.61 10.26
CA LEU A 109 -55.17 17.33 10.32
C LEU A 109 -53.93 16.42 10.50
N LEU A 110 -54.11 15.11 10.71
CA LEU A 110 -53.01 14.17 10.93
C LEU A 110 -52.50 13.56 9.60
N PRO A 111 -51.18 13.42 9.40
CA PRO A 111 -50.66 12.74 8.22
C PRO A 111 -51.06 11.25 8.22
N PRO A 112 -51.23 10.60 7.05
CA PRO A 112 -51.75 9.23 6.95
C PRO A 112 -51.04 8.19 7.81
N LYS A 113 -49.72 8.30 7.95
CA LYS A 113 -48.89 7.42 8.78
C LYS A 113 -49.28 7.49 10.26
N ASP A 114 -49.65 8.66 10.74
CA ASP A 114 -50.00 8.89 12.13
C ASP A 114 -51.45 8.47 12.39
N LEU A 115 -52.36 8.64 11.43
CA LEU A 115 -53.71 8.04 11.46
C LEU A 115 -53.67 6.51 11.53
N VAL A 116 -52.86 5.86 10.68
CA VAL A 116 -52.64 4.41 10.75
C VAL A 116 -52.10 4.02 12.13
N SER A 117 -51.14 4.76 12.65
CA SER A 117 -50.55 4.49 13.97
C SER A 117 -51.58 4.65 15.09
N LEU A 118 -52.37 5.72 15.05
CA LEU A 118 -53.45 6.04 15.99
C LEU A 118 -54.52 4.93 16.01
N SER A 119 -54.95 4.45 14.84
CA SER A 119 -55.90 3.33 14.70
C SER A 119 -55.40 2.01 15.32
N ARG A 120 -54.10 1.90 15.61
CA ARG A 120 -53.46 0.73 16.24
C ARG A 120 -53.23 0.91 17.75
N THR A 121 -53.50 2.09 18.32
CA THR A 121 -53.26 2.37 19.76
C THR A 121 -54.34 1.86 20.70
N SER A 122 -55.62 1.86 20.29
CA SER A 122 -56.73 1.42 21.15
C SER A 122 -57.89 0.81 20.35
N LYS A 123 -58.69 -0.06 20.99
CA LYS A 123 -59.88 -0.66 20.36
C LYS A 123 -60.92 0.39 19.94
N PRO A 124 -61.28 1.40 20.76
CA PRO A 124 -62.22 2.44 20.35
C PRO A 124 -61.72 3.25 19.15
N LEU A 125 -60.46 3.72 19.16
CA LEU A 125 -59.88 4.45 18.02
C LEU A 125 -59.88 3.61 16.75
N ARG A 126 -59.58 2.31 16.85
CA ARG A 126 -59.66 1.39 15.70
C ARG A 126 -61.09 1.30 15.16
N GLN A 127 -62.08 1.10 16.02
CA GLN A 127 -63.48 0.97 15.63
C GLN A 127 -64.01 2.26 14.99
N THR A 128 -63.64 3.42 15.54
CA THR A 128 -63.97 4.74 15.02
C THR A 128 -63.32 5.01 13.66
N LEU A 129 -61.99 4.88 13.55
CA LEU A 129 -61.24 5.20 12.33
C LEU A 129 -61.44 4.18 11.21
N MET A 130 -61.85 2.95 11.50
CA MET A 130 -62.17 1.93 10.48
C MET A 130 -63.66 1.92 10.10
N SER A 131 -64.47 2.84 10.64
CA SER A 131 -65.88 2.99 10.28
C SER A 131 -66.05 3.76 8.96
N ARG A 132 -67.20 3.59 8.29
CA ARG A 132 -67.54 4.36 7.08
C ARG A 132 -67.60 5.87 7.32
N ASN A 133 -67.87 6.30 8.56
CA ASN A 133 -67.96 7.72 8.91
C ASN A 133 -66.59 8.42 8.87
N ALA A 134 -65.49 7.67 8.95
CA ALA A 134 -64.12 8.20 8.88
C ALA A 134 -63.55 8.31 7.45
N ILE A 135 -64.31 7.98 6.40
CA ILE A 135 -63.80 7.97 5.01
C ILE A 135 -63.26 9.34 4.59
N THR A 136 -63.95 10.42 4.95
CA THR A 136 -63.52 11.81 4.66
C THR A 136 -62.18 12.15 5.30
N VAL A 137 -61.94 11.69 6.54
CA VAL A 137 -60.68 11.86 7.27
C VAL A 137 -59.52 11.18 6.54
N TRP A 138 -59.71 9.93 6.10
CA TRP A 138 -58.66 9.21 5.36
C TRP A 138 -58.39 9.84 4.00
N LYS A 139 -59.43 10.25 3.27
CA LYS A 139 -59.30 10.92 1.98
C LYS A 139 -58.55 12.25 2.11
N ALA A 140 -58.92 13.10 3.07
CA ALA A 140 -58.23 14.37 3.34
C ALA A 140 -56.75 14.16 3.68
N ALA A 141 -56.43 13.20 4.54
CA ALA A 141 -55.04 12.89 4.90
C ALA A 141 -54.25 12.35 3.69
N ARG A 142 -54.86 11.50 2.85
CA ARG A 142 -54.27 10.97 1.62
C ARG A 142 -53.99 12.08 0.61
N GLU A 143 -54.94 12.99 0.39
CA GLU A 143 -54.79 14.16 -0.48
C GLU A 143 -53.70 15.11 0.04
N SER A 144 -53.63 15.35 1.35
CA SER A 144 -52.54 16.10 2.00
C SER A 144 -51.14 15.46 1.79
N ALA A 145 -51.07 14.14 1.57
CA ALA A 145 -49.86 13.41 1.23
C ALA A 145 -49.66 13.23 -0.30
N GLU A 146 -50.43 13.94 -1.14
CA GLU A 146 -50.46 13.82 -2.61
C GLU A 146 -50.68 12.37 -3.09
N GLY A 147 -51.30 11.51 -2.27
CA GLY A 147 -51.39 10.07 -2.49
C GLY A 147 -52.41 9.69 -3.58
N PRO A 148 -52.12 8.65 -4.40
CA PRO A 148 -53.02 8.19 -5.45
C PRO A 148 -54.35 7.67 -4.87
N ASP A 149 -55.44 7.83 -5.62
CA ASP A 149 -56.76 7.27 -5.27
C ASP A 149 -56.69 5.75 -5.02
N PRO A 150 -57.51 5.19 -4.11
CA PRO A 150 -57.59 3.75 -3.94
C PRO A 150 -58.22 3.09 -5.18
N PRO A 151 -57.78 1.87 -5.54
CA PRO A 151 -58.56 0.98 -6.39
C PRO A 151 -60.00 0.79 -5.90
N HIS A 152 -60.94 0.51 -6.82
CA HIS A 152 -62.35 0.25 -6.46
C HIS A 152 -62.53 -0.91 -5.44
N ASP A 153 -61.63 -1.90 -5.46
CA ASP A 153 -61.59 -3.02 -4.52
C ASP A 153 -60.88 -2.72 -3.18
N PHE A 154 -60.38 -1.49 -2.98
CA PHE A 154 -59.70 -1.05 -1.76
C PHE A 154 -60.48 0.05 -1.03
N SER A 155 -60.64 -0.11 0.27
CA SER A 155 -61.12 0.97 1.14
C SER A 155 -59.99 1.96 1.47
N GLU A 156 -60.31 3.25 1.64
CA GLU A 156 -59.34 4.29 2.03
C GLU A 156 -58.43 3.90 3.22
N PRO A 157 -58.94 3.32 4.34
CA PRO A 157 -58.07 2.89 5.44
C PRO A 157 -57.12 1.74 5.05
N GLN A 158 -57.56 0.82 4.20
CA GLN A 158 -56.75 -0.31 3.72
C GLN A 158 -55.66 0.16 2.74
N TRP A 159 -55.99 1.12 1.89
CA TRP A 159 -55.06 1.74 0.95
C TRP A 159 -54.01 2.58 1.69
N ALA A 160 -54.44 3.42 2.63
CA ALA A 160 -53.53 4.15 3.52
C ALA A 160 -52.62 3.20 4.32
N VAL A 161 -53.10 2.00 4.67
CA VAL A 161 -52.26 0.96 5.29
C VAL A 161 -51.20 0.41 4.32
N LEU A 162 -51.49 0.17 3.04
CA LEU A 162 -50.47 -0.28 2.09
C LEU A 162 -49.39 0.80 1.86
N LEU A 163 -49.84 2.03 1.56
CA LEU A 163 -48.98 3.17 1.24
C LEU A 163 -48.12 3.62 2.42
N PHE A 164 -48.72 3.79 3.60
CA PHE A 164 -48.12 4.53 4.72
C PHE A 164 -47.87 3.69 5.99
N ALA A 165 -48.37 2.45 6.10
CA ALA A 165 -48.17 1.64 7.32
C ALA A 165 -46.81 0.95 7.42
N GLY A 166 -45.85 1.63 8.03
CA GLY A 166 -44.60 1.02 8.48
C GLY A 166 -43.77 0.38 7.35
N THR A 167 -42.94 -0.58 7.71
CA THR A 167 -41.98 -1.23 6.78
C THR A 167 -41.99 -2.75 6.95
N ASN A 168 -43.16 -3.31 7.25
CA ASN A 168 -43.31 -4.73 7.56
C ASN A 168 -43.73 -5.54 6.32
N CYS A 169 -43.09 -6.69 6.12
CA CYS A 169 -43.55 -7.71 5.18
C CYS A 169 -44.94 -8.21 5.60
N GLN A 170 -45.93 -8.14 4.71
CA GLN A 170 -47.30 -8.58 4.99
C GLN A 170 -47.44 -10.10 5.18
N VAL A 171 -46.45 -10.89 4.72
CA VAL A 171 -46.46 -12.36 4.80
C VAL A 171 -45.74 -12.88 6.05
N CYS A 172 -44.57 -12.33 6.39
CA CYS A 172 -43.73 -12.85 7.50
C CYS A 172 -43.44 -11.83 8.63
N GLY A 173 -43.96 -10.59 8.53
CA GLY A 173 -43.77 -9.55 9.54
C GLY A 173 -42.39 -8.89 9.59
N ALA A 174 -41.40 -9.37 8.82
CA ALA A 174 -40.04 -8.83 8.76
C ALA A 174 -40.03 -7.31 8.51
N LYS A 175 -39.20 -6.56 9.25
CA LYS A 175 -39.11 -5.09 9.21
C LYS A 175 -38.14 -4.61 8.12
N GLY A 176 -38.18 -3.31 7.79
CA GLY A 176 -37.25 -2.68 6.85
C GLY A 176 -37.64 -2.74 5.37
N ILE A 177 -38.84 -3.25 5.05
CA ILE A 177 -39.34 -3.37 3.68
C ILE A 177 -39.94 -2.02 3.23
N LEU A 178 -39.11 -1.21 2.57
CA LEU A 178 -39.48 0.12 2.08
C LEU A 178 -40.40 0.06 0.86
N ASN A 179 -40.06 -0.79 -0.11
CA ASN A 179 -40.73 -0.83 -1.41
C ASN A 179 -42.09 -1.55 -1.32
N ILE A 180 -43.07 -1.03 -2.07
CA ILE A 180 -44.36 -1.65 -2.32
C ILE A 180 -44.30 -2.21 -3.74
N ASP A 181 -44.76 -3.44 -3.95
CA ASP A 181 -44.99 -3.96 -5.29
C ASP A 181 -46.44 -3.67 -5.68
N PHE A 182 -46.66 -2.60 -6.44
CA PHE A 182 -48.01 -2.13 -6.79
C PHE A 182 -48.72 -3.05 -7.77
N PHE A 183 -47.99 -3.78 -8.62
CA PHE A 183 -48.57 -4.65 -9.64
C PHE A 183 -49.20 -5.92 -9.04
N ILE A 184 -48.69 -6.40 -7.91
CA ILE A 184 -49.33 -7.44 -7.07
C ILE A 184 -49.90 -6.90 -5.75
N ARG A 185 -49.98 -5.56 -5.62
CA ARG A 185 -50.54 -4.79 -4.48
C ARG A 185 -50.05 -5.20 -3.08
N ARG A 186 -48.77 -5.59 -2.95
CA ARG A 186 -48.21 -6.20 -1.73
C ARG A 186 -46.87 -5.57 -1.30
N ARG A 187 -46.68 -5.42 0.02
CA ARG A 187 -45.39 -5.09 0.65
C ARG A 187 -44.76 -6.39 1.18
N VAL A 188 -43.84 -6.97 0.43
CA VAL A 188 -43.22 -8.28 0.71
C VAL A 188 -41.70 -8.24 0.66
N CYS A 189 -41.04 -8.96 1.56
CA CYS A 189 -39.58 -9.08 1.56
C CYS A 189 -39.09 -10.03 0.44
N ILE A 190 -37.81 -9.89 0.09
CA ILE A 190 -37.15 -10.70 -0.96
C ILE A 190 -37.31 -12.21 -0.71
N ALA A 191 -37.18 -12.68 0.54
CA ALA A 191 -37.38 -14.09 0.87
C ALA A 191 -38.83 -14.58 0.60
N CYS A 192 -39.84 -13.75 0.90
CA CYS A 192 -41.23 -14.05 0.57
C CYS A 192 -41.49 -13.98 -0.95
N LYS A 193 -40.85 -13.06 -1.69
CA LYS A 193 -40.88 -13.08 -3.15
C LYS A 193 -40.28 -14.37 -3.72
N LYS A 194 -39.09 -14.79 -3.28
CA LYS A 194 -38.43 -16.05 -3.72
C LYS A 194 -39.28 -17.29 -3.43
N LYS A 195 -40.02 -17.32 -2.32
CA LYS A 195 -40.86 -18.47 -1.93
C LYS A 195 -42.20 -18.56 -2.68
N ASN A 196 -42.83 -17.44 -3.01
CA ASN A 196 -44.22 -17.42 -3.47
C ASN A 196 -44.41 -16.88 -4.91
N LEU A 197 -43.34 -16.43 -5.59
CA LEU A 197 -43.43 -16.02 -6.99
C LEU A 197 -43.08 -17.17 -7.94
N VAL A 198 -44.01 -17.48 -8.85
CA VAL A 198 -43.87 -18.41 -9.96
C VAL A 198 -43.56 -17.62 -11.23
N VAL A 199 -42.50 -17.98 -11.95
CA VAL A 199 -42.21 -17.44 -13.29
C VAL A 199 -42.99 -18.22 -14.34
N THR A 200 -43.41 -17.55 -15.43
CA THR A 200 -44.25 -18.13 -16.50
C THR A 200 -43.73 -19.48 -17.04
N SER A 201 -42.41 -19.69 -17.10
CA SER A 201 -41.80 -20.95 -17.57
C SER A 201 -41.98 -22.14 -16.62
N LYS A 202 -42.24 -21.91 -15.32
CA LYS A 202 -42.50 -22.98 -14.35
C LYS A 202 -43.97 -23.43 -14.30
N PHE A 203 -44.89 -22.67 -14.90
CA PHE A 203 -46.32 -22.96 -14.82
C PHE A 203 -46.70 -24.35 -15.36
N PRO A 204 -46.28 -24.79 -16.57
CA PRO A 204 -46.68 -26.11 -17.10
C PRO A 204 -46.19 -27.30 -16.25
N ARG A 205 -45.09 -27.13 -15.50
CA ARG A 205 -44.57 -28.15 -14.58
C ARG A 205 -45.33 -28.23 -13.26
N LEU A 206 -45.94 -27.12 -12.82
CA LEU A 206 -46.67 -27.03 -11.55
C LEU A 206 -48.18 -27.26 -11.72
N TYR A 207 -48.73 -26.92 -12.89
CA TYR A 207 -50.15 -27.01 -13.23
C TYR A 207 -50.32 -27.65 -14.62
N PRO A 208 -49.98 -28.94 -14.79
CA PRO A 208 -49.96 -29.59 -16.11
C PRO A 208 -51.35 -29.74 -16.75
N ASP A 209 -52.42 -29.80 -15.95
CA ASP A 209 -53.80 -29.99 -16.41
C ASP A 209 -54.49 -28.70 -16.90
N TYR A 210 -53.77 -27.57 -16.92
CA TYR A 210 -54.34 -26.23 -17.10
C TYR A 210 -53.63 -25.41 -18.19
N ASP A 211 -54.42 -24.63 -18.94
CA ASP A 211 -53.90 -23.74 -19.98
C ASP A 211 -53.13 -22.56 -19.36
N ARG A 212 -52.01 -22.19 -20.00
CA ARG A 212 -51.19 -21.02 -19.67
C ARG A 212 -51.96 -19.71 -19.77
N ALA A 213 -53.05 -19.65 -20.55
CA ALA A 213 -53.96 -18.52 -20.66
C ALA A 213 -54.54 -18.04 -19.31
N ILE A 214 -54.60 -18.92 -18.29
CA ILE A 214 -54.96 -18.56 -16.91
C ILE A 214 -54.07 -17.44 -16.37
N LEU A 215 -52.80 -17.38 -16.78
CA LEU A 215 -51.84 -16.39 -16.31
C LEU A 215 -52.11 -14.97 -16.82
N ASP A 216 -52.94 -14.79 -17.86
CA ASP A 216 -53.34 -13.46 -18.33
C ASP A 216 -54.52 -12.89 -17.50
N LEU A 217 -55.08 -13.68 -16.58
CA LEU A 217 -56.27 -13.36 -15.78
C LEU A 217 -55.94 -12.97 -14.33
N ILE A 218 -54.65 -12.92 -13.99
CA ILE A 218 -54.15 -12.67 -12.64
C ILE A 218 -53.09 -11.57 -12.62
N GLN A 219 -52.91 -10.98 -11.43
CA GLN A 219 -51.91 -9.96 -11.18
C GLN A 219 -50.50 -10.55 -11.33
N TYR A 220 -49.61 -9.78 -11.94
CA TYR A 220 -48.21 -10.17 -12.15
C TYR A 220 -47.28 -9.01 -11.83
N THR A 221 -46.07 -9.30 -11.37
CA THR A 221 -44.97 -8.33 -11.25
C THR A 221 -43.87 -8.70 -12.23
N ASN A 222 -43.11 -7.71 -12.70
CA ASN A 222 -41.86 -7.92 -13.45
C ASN A 222 -40.62 -7.97 -12.53
N VAL A 223 -40.78 -7.68 -11.22
CA VAL A 223 -39.70 -7.67 -10.22
C VAL A 223 -39.66 -9.00 -9.44
N GLY A 224 -38.92 -9.95 -9.99
CA GLY A 224 -38.74 -11.29 -9.41
C GLY A 224 -37.95 -11.29 -8.09
N GLY A 225 -38.06 -12.39 -7.33
CA GLY A 225 -37.37 -12.54 -6.04
C GLY A 225 -35.84 -12.56 -6.10
N TRP A 226 -35.25 -12.67 -7.29
CA TRP A 226 -33.79 -12.70 -7.52
C TRP A 226 -33.27 -11.44 -8.23
N GLY A 227 -34.14 -10.53 -8.67
CA GLY A 227 -33.75 -9.33 -9.42
C GLY A 227 -33.32 -8.14 -8.56
N HIS A 228 -33.16 -8.30 -7.24
CA HIS A 228 -32.76 -7.24 -6.29
C HIS A 228 -33.61 -5.94 -6.29
N GLY A 229 -34.79 -5.95 -6.92
CA GLY A 229 -35.65 -4.76 -7.09
C GLY A 229 -35.78 -4.29 -8.55
N ILE A 230 -34.91 -4.79 -9.43
CA ILE A 230 -34.88 -4.50 -10.88
C ILE A 230 -36.00 -5.29 -11.58
N ALA A 231 -36.68 -4.62 -12.52
CA ALA A 231 -37.66 -5.23 -13.41
C ALA A 231 -36.98 -6.07 -14.50
N SER A 232 -37.49 -7.27 -14.75
CA SER A 232 -37.02 -8.14 -15.83
C SER A 232 -38.04 -8.21 -16.99
N LYS A 233 -37.64 -8.83 -18.11
CA LYS A 233 -38.56 -9.16 -19.22
C LYS A 233 -39.60 -10.24 -18.84
N SER A 234 -39.42 -10.95 -17.72
CA SER A 234 -40.28 -12.05 -17.29
C SER A 234 -41.42 -11.59 -16.39
N LYS A 235 -42.62 -12.16 -16.57
CA LYS A 235 -43.75 -12.02 -15.65
C LYS A 235 -43.65 -13.04 -14.50
N PHE A 236 -43.88 -12.57 -13.28
CA PHE A 236 -43.93 -13.37 -12.06
C PHE A 236 -45.30 -13.26 -11.42
N TYR A 237 -45.86 -14.39 -11.03
CA TYR A 237 -47.20 -14.55 -10.52
C TYR A 237 -47.17 -15.07 -9.09
N TRP A 238 -48.09 -14.61 -8.25
CA TRP A 238 -48.11 -15.05 -6.85
C TRP A 238 -48.85 -16.40 -6.74
N GLN A 239 -48.23 -17.40 -6.11
CA GLN A 239 -48.70 -18.80 -6.12
C GLN A 239 -50.17 -18.95 -5.71
N SER A 240 -50.60 -18.34 -4.60
CA SER A 240 -52.01 -18.43 -4.16
C SER A 240 -52.98 -17.81 -5.17
N ASP A 241 -52.55 -16.80 -5.91
CA ASP A 241 -53.39 -16.09 -6.86
C ASP A 241 -53.55 -16.93 -8.15
N ILE A 242 -52.56 -17.78 -8.47
CA ILE A 242 -52.70 -18.88 -9.44
C ILE A 242 -53.65 -19.94 -8.90
N ASP A 243 -53.44 -20.43 -7.66
CA ASP A 243 -54.26 -21.49 -7.06
C ASP A 243 -55.75 -21.12 -7.02
N ASP A 244 -56.07 -19.87 -6.71
CA ASP A 244 -57.45 -19.37 -6.66
C ASP A 244 -58.05 -19.22 -8.06
N MET A 245 -57.33 -18.68 -9.04
CA MET A 245 -57.80 -18.61 -10.43
C MET A 245 -57.96 -19.99 -11.07
N VAL A 246 -57.10 -20.96 -10.73
CA VAL A 246 -57.22 -22.36 -11.17
C VAL A 246 -58.52 -22.99 -10.65
N LYS A 247 -58.93 -22.70 -9.41
CA LYS A 247 -60.24 -23.15 -8.87
C LYS A 247 -61.41 -22.51 -9.61
N GLU A 248 -61.36 -21.20 -9.86
CA GLU A 248 -62.40 -20.48 -10.61
C GLU A 248 -62.53 -21.02 -12.05
N TRP A 249 -61.40 -21.17 -12.76
CA TRP A 249 -61.32 -21.73 -14.11
C TRP A 249 -61.86 -23.17 -14.17
N GLY A 250 -61.56 -24.00 -13.16
CA GLY A 250 -62.04 -25.37 -13.03
C GLY A 250 -63.57 -25.49 -13.00
N VAL A 251 -64.29 -24.47 -12.50
CA VAL A 251 -65.77 -24.43 -12.55
C VAL A 251 -66.26 -24.37 -14.00
N PHE A 252 -65.69 -23.48 -14.82
CA PHE A 252 -66.03 -23.35 -16.23
C PHE A 252 -65.61 -24.59 -17.03
N GLN A 253 -64.41 -25.13 -16.79
CA GLN A 253 -63.92 -26.35 -17.43
C GLN A 253 -64.85 -27.54 -17.14
N LYS A 254 -65.37 -27.67 -15.91
CA LYS A 254 -66.39 -28.65 -15.54
C LYS A 254 -67.72 -28.39 -16.27
N SER A 255 -68.19 -27.16 -16.36
CA SER A 255 -69.42 -26.83 -17.12
C SER A 255 -69.29 -27.13 -18.62
N ILE A 256 -68.12 -26.91 -19.22
CA ILE A 256 -67.82 -27.26 -20.61
C ILE A 256 -67.79 -28.78 -20.80
N HIS A 257 -67.14 -29.52 -19.90
CA HIS A 257 -67.12 -30.99 -19.93
C HIS A 257 -68.54 -31.59 -19.82
N MET A 258 -69.37 -31.03 -18.94
CA MET A 258 -70.79 -31.38 -18.77
C MET A 258 -71.71 -30.89 -19.91
N ARG A 259 -71.15 -30.26 -20.97
CA ARG A 259 -71.87 -29.72 -22.13
C ARG A 259 -73.00 -28.74 -21.77
N ALA A 260 -72.85 -27.98 -20.69
CA ALA A 260 -73.87 -27.02 -20.26
C ALA A 260 -74.09 -25.92 -21.32
N PRO A 261 -75.35 -25.49 -21.59
CA PRO A 261 -75.65 -24.46 -22.58
C PRO A 261 -74.88 -23.16 -22.32
N GLY A 262 -74.22 -22.63 -23.36
CA GLY A 262 -73.45 -21.39 -23.28
C GLY A 262 -72.17 -21.45 -22.44
N ALA A 263 -71.72 -22.62 -21.95
CA ALA A 263 -70.57 -22.70 -21.04
C ALA A 263 -69.27 -22.13 -21.62
N LYS A 264 -69.02 -22.31 -22.93
CA LYS A 264 -67.87 -21.71 -23.63
C LYS A 264 -67.96 -20.18 -23.72
N GLN A 265 -69.16 -19.65 -23.96
CA GLN A 265 -69.39 -18.21 -24.05
C GLN A 265 -69.17 -17.54 -22.68
N LYS A 266 -69.71 -18.13 -21.61
CA LYS A 266 -69.50 -17.63 -20.23
C LYS A 266 -68.03 -17.62 -19.82
N LEU A 267 -67.23 -18.57 -20.30
CA LEU A 267 -65.79 -18.58 -20.06
C LEU A 267 -65.09 -17.43 -20.77
N GLU A 268 -65.43 -17.14 -22.03
CA GLU A 268 -64.83 -16.02 -22.76
C GLU A 268 -65.29 -14.66 -22.22
N GLU A 269 -66.57 -14.52 -21.83
CA GLU A 269 -67.09 -13.32 -21.15
C GLU A 269 -66.32 -13.05 -19.83
N PHE A 270 -66.13 -14.07 -18.99
CA PHE A 270 -65.32 -13.98 -17.78
C PHE A 270 -63.86 -13.63 -18.10
N ARG A 271 -63.28 -14.25 -19.13
CA ARG A 271 -61.89 -14.01 -19.56
C ARG A 271 -61.71 -12.56 -20.01
N GLU A 272 -62.61 -12.04 -20.83
CA GLU A 272 -62.59 -10.65 -21.29
C GLU A 272 -62.75 -9.64 -20.15
N GLU A 273 -63.74 -9.85 -19.25
CA GLU A 273 -63.94 -9.01 -18.08
C GLU A 273 -62.68 -8.99 -17.22
N ARG A 274 -62.07 -10.16 -17.01
CA ARG A 274 -60.88 -10.29 -16.17
C ARG A 274 -59.64 -9.68 -16.81
N ILE A 275 -59.43 -9.81 -18.12
CA ILE A 275 -58.35 -9.12 -18.84
C ILE A 275 -58.51 -7.60 -18.71
N LYS A 276 -59.73 -7.06 -18.90
CA LYS A 276 -60.03 -5.63 -18.71
C LYS A 276 -59.71 -5.19 -17.27
N ALA A 277 -60.07 -6.00 -16.26
CA ALA A 277 -59.72 -5.73 -14.86
C ALA A 277 -58.20 -5.73 -14.60
N ILE A 278 -57.44 -6.69 -15.15
CA ILE A 278 -55.98 -6.72 -15.03
C ILE A 278 -55.33 -5.49 -15.71
N GLN A 279 -55.82 -5.06 -16.88
CA GLN A 279 -55.33 -3.85 -17.55
C GLN A 279 -55.53 -2.60 -16.69
N LEU A 280 -56.69 -2.43 -16.05
CA LEU A 280 -56.94 -1.33 -15.10
C LEU A 280 -56.01 -1.40 -13.87
N ILE A 281 -55.75 -2.61 -13.35
CA ILE A 281 -54.81 -2.81 -12.24
C ILE A 281 -53.39 -2.39 -12.64
N VAL A 282 -52.93 -2.73 -13.85
CA VAL A 282 -51.60 -2.36 -14.39
C VAL A 282 -51.47 -0.85 -14.56
N GLN A 283 -52.42 -0.18 -15.21
CA GLN A 283 -52.42 1.28 -15.39
C GLN A 283 -52.40 2.04 -14.05
N HIS A 284 -53.17 1.54 -13.08
CA HIS A 284 -53.18 2.08 -11.74
C HIS A 284 -51.86 1.84 -10.99
N ALA A 285 -51.27 0.65 -11.12
CA ALA A 285 -49.98 0.32 -10.52
C ALA A 285 -48.84 1.21 -11.06
N GLU A 286 -48.81 1.48 -12.36
CA GLU A 286 -47.86 2.43 -12.96
C GLU A 286 -48.00 3.85 -12.40
N THR A 287 -49.24 4.31 -12.19
CA THR A 287 -49.52 5.62 -11.59
C THR A 287 -49.02 5.68 -10.14
N CYS A 288 -49.24 4.62 -9.37
CA CYS A 288 -48.74 4.50 -8.00
C CYS A 288 -47.21 4.42 -7.91
N GLN A 289 -46.58 3.70 -8.84
CA GLN A 289 -45.12 3.58 -8.91
C GLN A 289 -44.49 4.95 -9.18
N LYS A 290 -44.98 5.69 -10.20
CA LYS A 290 -44.53 7.05 -10.52
C LYS A 290 -44.64 8.00 -9.31
N TRP A 291 -45.75 7.95 -8.58
CA TRP A 291 -45.91 8.70 -7.33
C TRP A 291 -44.89 8.30 -6.26
N TYR A 292 -44.69 7.01 -6.04
CA TYR A 292 -43.77 6.49 -5.02
C TYR A 292 -42.30 6.85 -5.34
N ASP A 293 -41.93 6.82 -6.61
CA ASP A 293 -40.61 7.22 -7.10
C ASP A 293 -40.38 8.73 -6.94
N ASN A 294 -41.40 9.56 -7.23
CA ASN A 294 -41.36 11.00 -6.96
C ASN A 294 -41.17 11.29 -5.47
N LEU A 295 -41.94 10.64 -4.61
CA LEU A 295 -41.86 10.79 -3.15
C LEU A 295 -40.50 10.35 -2.60
N SER A 296 -39.91 9.29 -3.17
CA SER A 296 -38.59 8.80 -2.80
C SER A 296 -37.47 9.75 -3.24
N ARG A 297 -37.57 10.32 -4.46
CA ARG A 297 -36.65 11.36 -4.94
C ARG A 297 -36.73 12.63 -4.09
N LYS A 298 -37.94 13.12 -3.76
CA LYS A 298 -38.16 14.30 -2.90
C LYS A 298 -37.49 14.10 -1.52
N ARG A 299 -37.70 12.94 -0.88
CA ARG A 299 -37.01 12.61 0.39
C ARG A 299 -35.49 12.60 0.27
N LEU A 300 -34.94 12.13 -0.86
CA LEU A 300 -33.50 12.13 -1.09
C LEU A 300 -32.97 13.57 -1.24
N THR A 301 -33.64 14.42 -2.02
CA THR A 301 -33.25 15.83 -2.17
C THR A 301 -33.37 16.60 -0.85
N ASP A 302 -34.44 16.40 -0.09
CA ASP A 302 -34.66 17.06 1.20
C ASP A 302 -33.57 16.65 2.22
N ASN A 303 -33.19 15.37 2.24
CA ASN A 303 -32.10 14.86 3.10
C ASN A 303 -30.73 15.40 2.68
N GLN A 304 -30.47 15.50 1.37
CA GLN A 304 -29.23 16.09 0.84
C GLN A 304 -29.14 17.58 1.17
N GLU A 305 -30.23 18.34 0.99
CA GLU A 305 -30.28 19.77 1.30
C GLU A 305 -30.11 20.02 2.82
N THR A 306 -30.77 19.22 3.66
CA THR A 306 -30.60 19.27 5.12
C THR A 306 -29.16 18.97 5.52
N SER A 307 -28.53 17.96 4.90
CA SER A 307 -27.12 17.63 5.15
C SER A 307 -26.16 18.73 4.67
N LYS A 308 -26.43 19.39 3.54
CA LYS A 308 -25.66 20.55 3.07
C LYS A 308 -25.77 21.73 4.03
N LYS A 309 -26.98 22.07 4.49
CA LYS A 309 -27.22 23.12 5.50
C LYS A 309 -26.50 22.82 6.81
N ARG A 310 -26.51 21.55 7.25
CA ARG A 310 -25.75 21.07 8.41
C ARG A 310 -24.25 21.25 8.22
N ALA A 311 -23.70 20.85 7.08
CA ALA A 311 -22.28 20.96 6.78
C ALA A 311 -21.81 22.42 6.81
N GLU A 312 -22.54 23.31 6.15
CA GLU A 312 -22.20 24.74 6.11
C GLU A 312 -22.27 25.40 7.49
N ALA A 313 -23.24 25.02 8.33
CA ALA A 313 -23.33 25.49 9.72
C ALA A 313 -22.15 25.00 10.58
N ILE A 314 -21.66 23.77 10.35
CA ILE A 314 -20.46 23.22 11.02
C ILE A 314 -19.21 23.96 10.55
N PHE A 315 -19.06 24.16 9.24
CA PHE A 315 -17.91 24.86 8.66
C PHE A 315 -17.85 26.31 9.12
N SER A 316 -18.98 27.03 9.08
CA SER A 316 -19.09 28.42 9.55
C SER A 316 -18.60 28.56 11.00
N ARG A 317 -19.02 27.67 11.92
CA ARG A 317 -18.53 27.71 13.31
C ARG A 317 -17.03 27.44 13.44
N PHE A 318 -16.43 26.62 12.59
CA PHE A 318 -14.97 26.45 12.58
C PHE A 318 -14.24 27.65 11.97
N ARG A 319 -14.82 28.35 10.98
CA ARG A 319 -14.29 29.63 10.47
C ARG A 319 -14.33 30.71 11.56
N GLU A 320 -15.44 30.83 12.28
CA GLU A 320 -15.60 31.75 13.42
C GLU A 320 -14.58 31.48 14.54
N MET A 321 -14.13 30.24 14.69
CA MET A 321 -13.05 29.85 15.61
C MET A 321 -11.63 30.09 15.05
N GLY A 322 -11.49 30.65 13.85
CA GLY A 322 -10.21 31.01 13.24
C GLY A 322 -9.51 29.90 12.44
N TYR A 323 -10.20 28.81 12.10
CA TYR A 323 -9.67 27.80 11.16
C TYR A 323 -9.90 28.23 9.70
N LEU A 324 -8.93 27.94 8.82
CA LEU A 324 -9.06 28.21 7.38
C LEU A 324 -9.88 27.11 6.68
N ASP A 325 -10.59 27.45 5.60
CA ASP A 325 -11.36 26.46 4.81
C ASP A 325 -10.49 25.29 4.31
N ALA A 326 -9.22 25.54 3.99
CA ALA A 326 -8.25 24.50 3.61
C ALA A 326 -7.95 23.48 4.73
N ASP A 327 -8.15 23.86 5.99
CA ASP A 327 -8.03 23.01 7.16
C ASP A 327 -9.37 22.32 7.49
N ILE A 328 -10.48 23.08 7.39
CA ILE A 328 -11.86 22.60 7.62
C ILE A 328 -12.26 21.51 6.61
N GLN A 329 -11.83 21.61 5.35
CA GLN A 329 -12.18 20.63 4.31
C GLN A 329 -11.75 19.19 4.64
N ALA A 330 -10.83 18.99 5.59
CA ALA A 330 -10.45 17.66 6.10
C ALA A 330 -11.62 16.88 6.72
N ILE A 331 -12.67 17.56 7.21
CA ILE A 331 -13.85 16.90 7.82
C ILE A 331 -15.05 16.76 6.87
N ALA A 332 -14.95 17.15 5.59
CA ALA A 332 -16.10 17.26 4.69
C ALA A 332 -16.88 15.94 4.46
N TYR A 333 -16.22 14.79 4.62
CA TYR A 333 -16.81 13.45 4.45
C TYR A 333 -17.10 12.73 5.77
N GLU A 334 -16.98 13.41 6.91
CA GLU A 334 -17.24 12.82 8.22
C GLU A 334 -18.74 12.60 8.46
N SER A 335 -19.13 11.44 9.01
CA SER A 335 -20.54 11.09 9.21
C SER A 335 -21.31 12.13 10.04
N GLN A 336 -20.64 12.77 11.01
CA GLN A 336 -21.17 13.82 11.89
C GLN A 336 -21.54 15.12 11.16
N VAL A 337 -20.97 15.34 9.97
CA VAL A 337 -21.21 16.52 9.10
C VAL A 337 -22.48 16.34 8.26
N SER A 338 -22.88 15.09 8.00
CA SER A 338 -24.15 14.73 7.36
C SER A 338 -25.32 14.61 8.36
N GLY A 339 -26.56 14.65 7.86
CA GLY A 339 -27.78 14.40 8.65
C GLY A 339 -28.60 15.65 8.99
N GLY A 340 -29.42 15.55 10.04
CA GLY A 340 -30.38 16.58 10.45
C GLY A 340 -29.77 17.86 11.03
N GLU A 341 -30.61 18.86 11.29
CA GLU A 341 -30.21 20.21 11.72
C GLU A 341 -29.18 20.26 12.88
N LEU A 342 -28.26 21.24 12.81
CA LEU A 342 -27.24 21.46 13.84
C LEU A 342 -27.82 22.19 15.06
N THR A 343 -28.33 21.43 16.01
CA THR A 343 -28.67 21.96 17.35
C THR A 343 -27.43 22.26 18.19
N GLU A 344 -27.53 23.18 19.16
CA GLU A 344 -26.40 23.53 20.06
C GLU A 344 -25.86 22.31 20.83
N ARG A 345 -26.76 21.44 21.33
CA ARG A 345 -26.38 20.16 21.97
C ARG A 345 -25.70 19.21 20.97
N GLY A 346 -26.06 19.31 19.69
CA GLY A 346 -25.39 18.62 18.59
C GLY A 346 -23.96 19.11 18.41
N TRP A 347 -23.77 20.44 18.34
CA TRP A 347 -22.46 21.08 18.20
C TRP A 347 -21.48 20.68 19.32
N VAL A 348 -21.89 20.86 20.59
CA VAL A 348 -21.09 20.51 21.78
C VAL A 348 -20.61 19.06 21.76
N ARG A 349 -21.41 18.14 21.20
CA ARG A 349 -21.09 16.71 21.10
C ARG A 349 -20.17 16.37 19.93
N ILE A 350 -20.31 17.01 18.77
CA ILE A 350 -19.52 16.68 17.57
C ILE A 350 -18.17 17.39 17.55
N ARG A 351 -18.08 18.62 18.06
CA ARG A 351 -16.86 19.44 18.01
C ARG A 351 -15.60 18.69 18.51
N PRO A 352 -15.60 18.01 19.68
CA PRO A 352 -14.42 17.27 20.16
C PRO A 352 -13.98 16.10 19.25
N THR A 353 -14.85 15.61 18.36
CA THR A 353 -14.51 14.54 17.40
C THR A 353 -14.00 15.05 16.06
N LEU A 354 -14.27 16.32 15.74
CA LEU A 354 -13.93 16.94 14.45
C LEU A 354 -12.73 17.89 14.57
N GLU A 355 -12.65 18.66 15.66
CA GLU A 355 -11.59 19.65 15.87
C GLU A 355 -10.16 19.05 15.81
N PRO A 356 -9.86 17.85 16.36
CA PRO A 356 -8.53 17.25 16.23
C PRO A 356 -8.12 16.97 14.77
N LYS A 357 -9.08 16.62 13.89
CA LYS A 357 -8.80 16.37 12.45
C LYS A 357 -8.46 17.65 11.70
N ILE A 358 -9.10 18.76 12.08
CA ILE A 358 -8.81 20.10 11.54
C ILE A 358 -7.44 20.59 12.05
N GLN A 359 -7.12 20.34 13.33
CA GLN A 359 -5.80 20.64 13.91
C GLN A 359 -4.68 19.85 13.23
N GLU A 360 -4.83 18.54 13.05
CA GLU A 360 -3.87 17.71 12.30
C GLU A 360 -3.66 18.23 10.87
N ARG A 361 -4.75 18.64 10.19
CA ARG A 361 -4.66 19.20 8.84
C ARG A 361 -3.90 20.53 8.82
N ARG A 362 -4.17 21.41 9.78
CA ARG A 362 -3.50 22.71 9.98
C ARG A 362 -2.01 22.52 10.25
N ASP A 363 -1.65 21.64 11.17
CA ASP A 363 -0.25 21.39 11.54
C ASP A 363 0.52 20.82 10.34
N ARG A 364 -0.09 19.89 9.59
CA ARG A 364 0.47 19.39 8.33
C ARG A 364 0.66 20.50 7.30
N ARG A 365 -0.32 21.41 7.14
CA ARG A 365 -0.23 22.54 6.21
C ARG A 365 0.89 23.51 6.61
N VAL A 366 0.97 23.91 7.88
CA VAL A 366 2.01 24.81 8.39
C VAL A 366 3.41 24.17 8.24
N ALA A 367 3.54 22.87 8.48
CA ALA A 367 4.78 22.13 8.24
C ALA A 367 5.14 22.05 6.73
N GLU A 368 4.16 21.91 5.84
CA GLU A 368 4.35 21.95 4.39
C GLU A 368 4.77 23.35 3.90
N GLU A 369 4.13 24.41 4.39
CA GLU A 369 4.48 25.82 4.12
C GLU A 369 5.90 26.13 4.58
N ARG A 370 6.25 25.78 5.83
CA ARG A 370 7.60 25.94 6.38
C ARG A 370 8.65 25.17 5.57
N ARG A 371 8.36 23.93 5.18
CA ARG A 371 9.28 23.08 4.38
C ARG A 371 9.52 23.67 2.99
N ARG A 372 8.51 24.26 2.35
CA ARG A 372 8.66 24.97 1.07
C ARG A 372 9.54 26.20 1.24
N LEU A 373 9.25 27.05 2.23
CA LEU A 373 10.03 28.26 2.52
C LEU A 373 11.53 27.96 2.77
N VAL A 374 11.83 26.95 3.60
CA VAL A 374 13.22 26.52 3.87
C VAL A 374 13.90 26.03 2.58
N LYS A 375 13.20 25.23 1.76
CA LYS A 375 13.73 24.78 0.47
C LYS A 375 14.04 25.95 -0.47
N ASP A 376 13.16 26.94 -0.54
CA ASP A 376 13.34 28.09 -1.42
C ASP A 376 14.54 28.95 -0.95
N ARG A 377 14.72 29.10 0.37
CA ARG A 377 15.91 29.74 0.98
C ARG A 377 17.21 28.98 0.67
N VAL A 378 17.20 27.64 0.77
CA VAL A 378 18.35 26.79 0.35
C VAL A 378 18.62 26.93 -1.16
N GLN A 379 17.58 27.09 -1.99
CA GLN A 379 17.74 27.31 -3.43
C GLN A 379 18.35 28.69 -3.74
N PHE A 380 18.06 29.74 -2.95
CA PHE A 380 18.77 31.02 -3.04
C PHE A 380 20.26 30.89 -2.67
N LEU A 381 20.57 30.23 -1.54
CA LEU A 381 21.95 29.92 -1.16
C LEU A 381 22.67 29.18 -2.30
N LYS A 382 22.02 28.16 -2.88
CA LYS A 382 22.58 27.38 -3.99
C LYS A 382 22.99 28.25 -5.19
N VAL A 383 22.20 29.26 -5.54
CA VAL A 383 22.51 30.17 -6.66
C VAL A 383 23.75 31.01 -6.34
N LEU A 384 23.82 31.61 -5.15
CA LEU A 384 24.96 32.43 -4.72
C LEU A 384 26.24 31.60 -4.57
N TYR A 385 26.13 30.42 -3.98
CA TYR A 385 27.24 29.47 -3.82
C TYR A 385 27.75 28.94 -5.16
N THR A 386 26.86 28.63 -6.10
CA THR A 386 27.22 28.24 -7.48
C THR A 386 27.99 29.37 -8.19
N ALA A 387 27.57 30.63 -8.01
CA ALA A 387 28.29 31.77 -8.56
C ALA A 387 29.69 31.91 -7.95
N HIS A 388 29.84 31.75 -6.63
CA HIS A 388 31.14 31.74 -5.95
C HIS A 388 32.06 30.63 -6.47
N LEU A 389 31.59 29.39 -6.53
CA LEU A 389 32.39 28.25 -7.01
C LEU A 389 32.90 28.47 -8.45
N LYS A 390 32.12 29.14 -9.30
CA LYS A 390 32.54 29.49 -10.68
C LYS A 390 33.63 30.57 -10.76
N THR A 391 34.00 31.21 -9.65
CA THR A 391 35.18 32.11 -9.56
C THR A 391 36.48 31.38 -9.21
N LEU A 392 36.39 30.14 -8.73
CA LEU A 392 37.52 29.35 -8.26
C LEU A 392 38.21 28.57 -9.38
N VAL A 393 39.47 28.20 -9.17
CA VAL A 393 40.14 27.18 -9.99
C VAL A 393 39.41 25.85 -9.78
N PRO A 394 38.95 25.16 -10.83
CA PRO A 394 38.09 23.98 -10.70
C PRO A 394 38.54 22.89 -9.70
N SER A 395 39.85 22.59 -9.59
CA SER A 395 40.35 21.60 -8.62
C SER A 395 40.03 21.96 -7.16
N GLN A 396 39.83 23.24 -6.85
CA GLN A 396 39.43 23.69 -5.51
C GLN A 396 37.99 23.27 -5.16
N TRP A 397 37.13 22.96 -6.13
CA TRP A 397 35.76 22.49 -5.85
C TRP A 397 35.76 21.21 -5.00
N LEU A 398 36.80 20.37 -5.10
CA LEU A 398 36.94 19.13 -4.33
C LEU A 398 37.15 19.34 -2.82
N SER A 399 37.53 20.55 -2.39
CA SER A 399 37.69 20.91 -0.97
C SER A 399 36.60 21.84 -0.45
N TYR A 400 35.49 21.96 -1.17
CA TYR A 400 34.33 22.76 -0.78
C TYR A 400 33.17 21.83 -0.36
N PRO A 401 32.39 22.17 0.68
CA PRO A 401 31.24 21.38 1.12
C PRO A 401 30.12 21.35 0.07
N THR A 402 29.21 20.38 0.18
CA THR A 402 27.93 20.44 -0.55
C THR A 402 27.09 21.65 -0.12
N VAL A 403 26.09 22.02 -0.92
CA VAL A 403 25.13 23.09 -0.54
C VAL A 403 24.41 22.73 0.75
N GLU A 404 24.09 21.44 0.91
CA GLU A 404 23.42 20.87 2.07
C GLU A 404 24.30 20.93 3.33
N GLU A 405 25.58 20.54 3.26
CA GLU A 405 26.53 20.69 4.38
C GLU A 405 26.82 22.17 4.72
N LEU A 406 26.87 23.05 3.71
CA LEU A 406 27.00 24.49 3.92
C LEU A 406 25.76 25.08 4.61
N ALA A 407 24.56 24.65 4.22
CA ALA A 407 23.30 25.08 4.82
C ALA A 407 23.18 24.73 6.30
N ASP A 408 23.83 23.64 6.75
CA ASP A 408 23.87 23.23 8.16
C ASP A 408 24.93 23.96 9.00
N MET A 409 25.86 24.72 8.40
CA MET A 409 26.81 25.56 9.15
C MET A 409 26.07 26.68 9.88
N VAL A 410 26.39 26.88 11.17
CA VAL A 410 25.62 27.76 12.08
C VAL A 410 25.25 29.14 11.50
N PRO A 411 26.16 29.93 10.90
CA PRO A 411 25.81 31.25 10.36
C PRO A 411 24.85 31.18 9.17
N VAL A 412 24.97 30.15 8.34
CA VAL A 412 24.12 29.92 7.16
C VAL A 412 22.74 29.39 7.59
N LYS A 413 22.75 28.46 8.55
CA LYS A 413 21.55 27.87 9.14
C LYS A 413 20.68 28.90 9.83
N GLN A 414 21.26 29.86 10.55
CA GLN A 414 20.53 30.97 11.16
C GLN A 414 19.73 31.80 10.13
N VAL A 415 20.29 32.04 8.94
CA VAL A 415 19.57 32.72 7.85
C VAL A 415 18.46 31.81 7.30
N ILE A 416 18.76 30.55 6.98
CA ILE A 416 17.78 29.60 6.40
C ILE A 416 16.61 29.35 7.37
N ASP A 417 16.90 29.14 8.65
CA ASP A 417 15.92 28.82 9.69
C ASP A 417 15.27 30.05 10.37
N ALA A 418 15.56 31.27 9.89
CA ALA A 418 14.89 32.49 10.35
C ALA A 418 13.36 32.36 10.36
N ALA A 419 12.65 33.18 11.14
CA ALA A 419 11.19 33.10 11.26
C ALA A 419 10.47 33.24 9.89
N SER A 420 9.28 32.65 9.76
CA SER A 420 8.63 32.48 8.44
C SER A 420 8.03 33.76 7.86
N ASP A 421 7.83 34.77 8.69
CA ASP A 421 7.45 36.15 8.39
C ASP A 421 8.64 37.00 7.88
N ILE A 422 9.89 36.56 8.13
CA ILE A 422 11.08 37.22 7.62
C ILE A 422 11.27 36.89 6.13
N ILE A 423 11.12 37.91 5.29
CA ILE A 423 11.40 37.83 3.85
C ILE A 423 12.92 37.79 3.65
N ILE A 424 13.40 36.75 2.96
CA ILE A 424 14.82 36.57 2.66
C ILE A 424 15.09 36.91 1.20
N HIS A 425 16.12 37.72 0.98
CA HIS A 425 16.60 38.15 -0.33
C HIS A 425 18.09 37.84 -0.48
N GLY A 426 18.67 38.10 -1.66
CA GLY A 426 20.11 37.87 -1.89
C GLY A 426 21.01 38.61 -0.89
N GLU A 427 20.61 39.83 -0.48
CA GLU A 427 21.34 40.64 0.51
C GLU A 427 21.41 39.95 1.89
N SER A 428 20.40 39.16 2.26
CA SER A 428 20.36 38.40 3.53
C SER A 428 21.47 37.35 3.64
N PHE A 429 22.07 36.93 2.52
CA PHE A 429 23.21 36.02 2.47
C PHE A 429 24.55 36.73 2.27
N LYS A 430 24.58 38.06 2.14
CA LYS A 430 25.81 38.80 1.78
C LYS A 430 26.95 38.62 2.78
N GLU A 431 26.66 38.74 4.08
CA GLU A 431 27.65 38.54 5.15
C GLU A 431 28.17 37.09 5.18
N VAL A 432 27.27 36.12 4.94
CA VAL A 432 27.61 34.70 4.78
C VAL A 432 28.51 34.48 3.56
N MET A 433 28.22 35.10 2.42
CA MET A 433 29.03 34.96 1.20
C MET A 433 30.40 35.66 1.33
N VAL A 434 30.49 36.78 2.06
CA VAL A 434 31.77 37.44 2.38
C VAL A 434 32.64 36.59 3.31
N SER A 435 32.03 35.93 4.30
CA SER A 435 32.72 35.04 5.24
C SER A 435 32.93 33.60 4.72
N LEU A 436 32.36 33.25 3.56
CA LEU A 436 32.37 31.90 2.99
C LEU A 436 33.78 31.27 2.90
N PRO A 437 34.84 31.95 2.45
CA PRO A 437 36.19 31.36 2.42
C PRO A 437 36.68 30.95 3.82
N THR A 438 36.38 31.75 4.84
CA THR A 438 36.73 31.47 6.24
C THR A 438 35.91 30.29 6.80
N LEU A 439 34.61 30.23 6.48
CA LEU A 439 33.75 29.11 6.87
C LEU A 439 34.23 27.79 6.26
N VAL A 440 34.62 27.80 4.97
CA VAL A 440 35.16 26.63 4.27
C VAL A 440 36.54 26.25 4.80
N SER A 441 37.41 27.20 5.17
CA SER A 441 38.70 26.91 5.83
C SER A 441 38.48 26.20 7.17
N ALA A 442 37.64 26.77 8.06
CA ALA A 442 37.34 26.19 9.37
C ALA A 442 36.69 24.80 9.26
N TRP A 443 35.82 24.58 8.27
CA TRP A 443 35.23 23.27 7.98
C TRP A 443 36.29 22.25 7.52
N ASN A 444 37.21 22.67 6.63
CA ASN A 444 38.33 21.84 6.17
C ASN A 444 39.28 21.50 7.33
N GLU A 445 39.67 22.48 8.14
CA GLU A 445 40.54 22.31 9.32
C GLU A 445 39.94 21.33 10.33
N ASN A 446 38.65 21.49 10.67
CA ASN A 446 37.94 20.58 11.55
C ASN A 446 37.90 19.14 11.01
N ARG A 447 37.69 18.97 9.68
CA ARG A 447 37.77 17.64 9.05
C ARG A 447 39.19 17.07 9.06
N ARG A 448 40.23 17.87 8.80
CA ARG A 448 41.64 17.43 8.90
C ARG A 448 41.96 16.96 10.31
N ALA A 449 41.56 17.72 11.32
CA ALA A 449 41.78 17.38 12.73
C ALA A 449 41.11 16.04 13.08
N LEU A 450 39.82 15.87 12.77
CA LEU A 450 39.07 14.64 13.02
C LEU A 450 39.68 13.40 12.33
N LEU A 451 40.13 13.53 11.08
CA LEU A 451 40.77 12.43 10.36
C LEU A 451 42.15 12.09 10.91
N THR A 452 42.92 13.11 11.35
CA THR A 452 44.23 12.93 11.97
C THR A 452 44.11 12.26 13.34
N GLU A 453 43.14 12.67 14.16
CA GLU A 453 42.80 12.03 15.43
C GLU A 453 42.43 10.56 15.22
N LYS A 454 41.54 10.27 14.24
CA LYS A 454 41.14 8.90 13.92
C LYS A 454 42.32 8.03 13.46
N LEU A 455 43.27 8.57 12.69
CA LEU A 455 44.49 7.84 12.32
C LEU A 455 45.41 7.61 13.53
N ALA A 456 45.61 8.61 14.38
CA ALA A 456 46.44 8.49 15.59
C ALA A 456 45.85 7.51 16.62
N ALA A 457 44.53 7.35 16.66
CA ALA A 457 43.83 6.39 17.51
C ALA A 457 44.00 4.93 17.04
N VAL A 458 44.35 4.70 15.76
CA VAL A 458 44.68 3.36 15.25
C VAL A 458 46.11 3.03 15.66
N LYS A 459 46.24 2.04 16.56
CA LYS A 459 47.51 1.55 17.09
C LYS A 459 48.48 1.22 15.93
N PRO A 460 49.76 1.65 15.97
CA PRO A 460 50.70 1.39 14.88
C PRO A 460 50.85 -0.11 14.62
N LEU A 461 51.08 -0.45 13.35
CA LEU A 461 51.40 -1.81 12.91
C LEU A 461 52.59 -2.36 13.71
N PRO A 462 52.61 -3.66 14.04
CA PRO A 462 53.70 -4.25 14.82
C PRO A 462 55.04 -4.05 14.11
N GLU A 463 56.03 -3.53 14.85
CA GLU A 463 57.37 -3.27 14.34
C GLU A 463 58.02 -4.54 13.78
N VAL A 464 58.61 -4.43 12.59
CA VAL A 464 59.46 -5.49 12.04
C VAL A 464 60.71 -5.59 12.93
N PRO A 465 61.05 -6.78 13.48
CA PRO A 465 62.20 -6.89 14.36
C PRO A 465 63.50 -6.61 13.58
N PRO A 466 64.43 -5.81 14.13
CA PRO A 466 65.67 -5.48 13.45
C PRO A 466 66.56 -6.72 13.33
N SER A 467 66.97 -7.06 12.11
CA SER A 467 68.04 -8.02 11.87
C SER A 467 69.38 -7.43 12.32
N HIS A 468 70.05 -8.08 13.27
CA HIS A 468 71.44 -7.86 13.66
C HIS A 468 72.40 -7.89 12.43
N THR A 469 73.59 -7.29 12.42
CA THR A 469 74.40 -6.61 13.47
C THR A 469 74.69 -5.14 13.04
N ASP A 470 75.53 -4.29 13.66
CA ASP A 470 76.55 -4.46 14.72
C ASP A 470 76.79 -3.17 15.55
N ASN A 471 77.73 -3.22 16.50
CA ASN A 471 78.18 -2.07 17.30
C ASN A 471 79.13 -1.13 16.54
N LEU A 472 78.92 0.19 16.70
CA LEU A 472 79.99 1.17 16.90
C LEU A 472 79.41 2.48 17.48
N SER A 473 79.91 2.90 18.64
CA SER A 473 79.43 4.07 19.38
C SER A 473 80.22 5.34 19.06
N VAL A 474 79.54 6.42 18.63
CA VAL A 474 80.03 7.80 18.77
C VAL A 474 78.88 8.76 19.08
N THR A 475 79.11 9.57 20.12
CA THR A 475 78.37 10.73 20.66
C THR A 475 77.20 11.34 19.88
N ALA A 476 76.11 11.62 20.62
CA ALA A 476 75.07 12.55 20.20
C ALA A 476 75.59 14.00 20.04
N SER A 477 75.12 14.70 19.02
CA SER A 477 75.18 16.15 18.89
C SER A 477 74.02 16.68 18.03
N SER A 478 73.09 17.38 18.69
CA SER A 478 72.34 18.55 18.22
C SER A 478 71.58 18.57 16.86
N SER A 479 70.33 19.06 16.96
CA SER A 479 69.65 19.93 15.98
C SER A 479 69.36 19.41 14.56
N ALA A 480 68.22 18.74 14.42
CA ALA A 480 67.16 19.16 13.49
C ALA A 480 65.81 18.59 13.96
N SER A 481 64.78 19.42 14.15
CA SER A 481 63.41 18.90 14.27
C SER A 481 63.04 18.26 12.94
N PRO A 482 62.69 16.97 12.87
CA PRO A 482 62.16 16.40 11.64
C PRO A 482 60.82 17.09 11.36
N ALA A 483 60.67 17.66 10.17
CA ALA A 483 59.38 18.21 9.74
C ALA A 483 58.32 17.12 9.90
N THR A 484 57.25 17.42 10.65
CA THR A 484 56.12 16.51 10.83
C THR A 484 55.51 16.24 9.46
N SER A 485 55.80 15.06 8.90
CA SER A 485 55.23 14.62 7.64
C SER A 485 53.71 14.66 7.74
N ASP A 486 53.03 15.24 6.76
CA ASP A 486 51.57 15.27 6.72
C ASP A 486 51.06 13.83 6.68
N ILE A 487 50.53 13.35 7.81
CA ILE A 487 50.06 11.98 7.96
C ILE A 487 48.94 11.70 6.94
N LEU A 488 48.12 12.71 6.60
CA LEU A 488 47.05 12.57 5.60
C LEU A 488 47.56 12.47 4.15
N ALA A 489 48.85 12.72 3.91
CA ALA A 489 49.51 12.53 2.61
C ALA A 489 50.20 11.16 2.46
N LEU A 490 50.32 10.37 3.53
CA LEU A 490 50.91 9.03 3.48
C LEU A 490 50.05 8.05 2.68
N ALA A 491 50.69 7.16 1.91
CA ALA A 491 50.01 6.12 1.14
C ALA A 491 49.20 5.14 2.02
N THR A 492 49.62 4.99 3.29
CA THR A 492 48.98 4.20 4.34
C THR A 492 47.75 4.84 4.96
N SER A 493 47.49 6.12 4.70
CA SER A 493 46.28 6.83 5.18
C SER A 493 45.09 6.51 4.28
N VAL A 494 44.43 5.39 4.57
CA VAL A 494 43.28 4.87 3.81
C VAL A 494 42.03 4.91 4.68
N PHE A 495 40.98 5.51 4.14
CA PHE A 495 39.69 5.69 4.79
C PHE A 495 38.57 4.95 4.03
N GLN A 496 37.41 4.84 4.67
CA GLN A 496 36.18 4.31 4.10
C GLN A 496 34.97 5.12 4.60
N CYS A 497 33.85 5.04 3.90
CA CYS A 497 32.59 5.62 4.35
C CYS A 497 31.84 4.62 5.24
N GLY A 498 31.67 4.94 6.52
CA GLY A 498 30.86 4.19 7.49
C GLY A 498 29.36 4.49 7.44
N THR A 499 28.92 5.46 6.62
CA THR A 499 27.49 5.80 6.49
C THR A 499 26.72 4.64 5.85
N ALA A 500 25.71 4.12 6.55
CA ALA A 500 24.86 3.04 6.06
C ALA A 500 24.20 3.40 4.71
N LYS A 501 24.20 2.44 3.78
CA LYS A 501 23.70 2.61 2.39
C LYS A 501 24.45 3.67 1.56
N CYS A 502 25.72 3.95 1.84
CA CYS A 502 26.56 4.71 0.92
C CYS A 502 26.57 4.05 -0.48
N GLU A 503 26.10 4.76 -1.51
CA GLU A 503 26.02 4.22 -2.88
C GLU A 503 27.40 3.82 -3.44
N VAL A 504 28.47 4.44 -2.93
CA VAL A 504 29.87 4.14 -3.28
C VAL A 504 30.32 2.77 -2.75
N ASN A 505 29.70 2.25 -1.69
CA ASN A 505 29.96 0.92 -1.12
C ASN A 505 29.00 -0.18 -1.67
N ASN A 506 28.02 0.17 -2.52
CA ASN A 506 27.15 -0.82 -3.17
C ASN A 506 26.94 -0.56 -4.67
N PRO A 507 28.01 -0.55 -5.47
CA PRO A 507 27.90 -0.52 -6.92
C PRO A 507 27.33 -1.86 -7.44
N GLN A 508 26.15 -1.82 -8.04
CA GLN A 508 25.51 -2.97 -8.73
C GLN A 508 26.37 -3.59 -9.86
N TRP A 509 27.54 -3.02 -10.16
CA TRP A 509 28.40 -3.31 -11.30
C TRP A 509 29.82 -3.78 -10.92
N THR A 510 30.22 -3.72 -9.65
CA THR A 510 31.48 -4.31 -9.19
C THR A 510 31.26 -5.15 -7.93
N LYS A 511 31.78 -6.38 -7.90
CA LYS A 511 31.71 -7.29 -6.74
C LYS A 511 32.52 -6.82 -5.51
N CYS A 512 32.92 -5.55 -5.48
CA CYS A 512 33.79 -4.95 -4.47
C CYS A 512 32.91 -4.15 -3.50
N GLN A 513 32.85 -4.58 -2.24
CA GLN A 513 31.93 -4.05 -1.22
C GLN A 513 32.44 -2.78 -0.54
N ASP A 514 33.74 -2.48 -0.63
CA ASP A 514 34.33 -1.26 -0.06
C ASP A 514 35.15 -0.53 -1.11
N ASN A 515 34.92 0.79 -1.25
CA ASN A 515 35.71 1.63 -2.15
C ASN A 515 36.61 2.57 -1.31
N PRO A 516 37.92 2.27 -1.19
CA PRO A 516 38.82 3.03 -0.33
C PRO A 516 38.96 4.50 -0.80
N LEU A 517 39.08 5.37 0.20
CA LEU A 517 39.32 6.80 0.07
C LEU A 517 40.76 7.08 0.51
N PHE A 518 41.57 7.69 -0.36
CA PHE A 518 43.02 7.80 -0.12
C PHE A 518 43.39 9.20 0.35
N GLY A 519 43.97 9.27 1.56
CA GLY A 519 44.47 10.49 2.18
C GLY A 519 43.43 11.58 2.36
N TRP A 520 43.93 12.81 2.50
CA TRP A 520 43.09 13.99 2.59
C TRP A 520 42.14 14.14 1.38
N ASP A 521 42.69 14.13 0.16
CA ASP A 521 41.92 14.45 -1.06
C ASP A 521 40.76 13.47 -1.30
N GLY A 522 40.97 12.18 -1.02
CA GLY A 522 39.91 11.17 -1.11
C GLY A 522 38.87 11.27 0.00
N ALA A 523 39.25 11.72 1.20
CA ALA A 523 38.33 11.85 2.34
C ALA A 523 37.55 13.18 2.33
N ILE A 524 38.10 14.25 1.76
CA ILE A 524 37.42 15.55 1.67
C ILE A 524 36.39 15.61 0.55
N SER A 525 36.74 15.08 -0.63
CA SER A 525 35.85 15.04 -1.81
C SER A 525 34.74 13.99 -1.73
N HIS A 526 34.64 13.25 -0.62
CA HIS A 526 33.61 12.25 -0.40
C HIS A 526 32.39 12.84 0.35
N HIS A 527 31.35 13.13 -0.42
CA HIS A 527 30.04 13.55 0.09
C HIS A 527 29.03 12.40 -0.08
N CYS A 528 28.58 11.83 1.04
CA CYS A 528 27.69 10.68 1.06
C CYS A 528 26.24 11.13 0.86
N MET A 529 25.63 10.77 -0.28
CA MET A 529 24.21 11.05 -0.55
C MET A 529 23.23 10.07 0.13
N ALA A 530 23.69 9.30 1.13
CA ALA A 530 22.82 8.42 1.90
C ALA A 530 21.76 9.25 2.64
N ARG A 531 20.50 8.99 2.28
CA ARG A 531 19.33 9.66 2.86
C ARG A 531 18.71 8.76 3.91
N ASP A 532 18.28 9.36 5.02
CA ASP A 532 17.55 8.63 6.04
C ASP A 532 16.20 8.13 5.48
N THR A 533 16.14 6.82 5.24
CA THR A 533 14.93 6.13 4.76
C THR A 533 14.02 5.66 5.90
N THR A 534 14.39 5.84 7.17
CA THR A 534 13.62 5.28 8.29
C THR A 534 12.23 5.89 8.45
N ASN A 535 11.97 7.05 7.85
CA ASN A 535 10.74 7.81 8.09
C ASN A 535 10.05 8.35 6.81
N SER A 536 10.05 7.61 5.69
CA SER A 536 9.18 7.95 4.56
C SER A 536 8.62 6.76 3.77
N TYR A 537 7.30 6.58 3.90
CA TYR A 537 6.48 5.72 3.04
C TYR A 537 6.06 6.41 1.72
N PHE A 538 6.49 7.65 1.47
CA PHE A 538 6.13 8.42 0.28
C PHE A 538 7.37 8.78 -0.56
N SER A 539 7.40 8.30 -1.80
CA SER A 539 8.53 8.44 -2.74
C SER A 539 8.91 9.90 -3.08
N PHE A 540 8.00 10.86 -2.88
CA PHE A 540 8.27 12.28 -3.11
C PHE A 540 9.08 12.98 -2.00
N SER A 541 9.15 12.43 -0.78
CA SER A 541 9.88 13.05 0.34
C SER A 541 11.40 12.99 0.18
N LEU A 542 11.90 12.04 -0.62
CA LEU A 542 13.33 11.73 -0.73
C LEU A 542 14.21 12.92 -1.13
N ARG A 543 13.70 13.93 -1.84
CA ARG A 543 14.52 15.09 -2.23
C ARG A 543 14.81 16.09 -1.11
N LEU A 544 14.20 15.93 0.08
CA LEU A 544 14.34 16.83 1.23
C LEU A 544 14.59 16.10 2.56
N ALA A 545 14.81 14.77 2.53
CA ALA A 545 15.37 14.08 3.69
C ALA A 545 16.77 14.67 3.99
N PRO A 546 17.11 14.96 5.25
CA PRO A 546 18.41 15.51 5.59
C PRO A 546 19.51 14.58 5.07
N VAL A 547 20.53 15.18 4.45
CA VAL A 547 21.73 14.44 4.04
C VAL A 547 22.44 14.04 5.33
N VAL A 548 22.63 12.74 5.55
CA VAL A 548 23.43 12.30 6.69
C VAL A 548 24.88 12.62 6.37
N PRO A 549 25.61 13.40 7.20
CA PRO A 549 27.00 13.74 6.92
C PRO A 549 27.86 12.49 6.67
N SER A 550 28.84 12.60 5.78
CA SER A 550 29.80 11.52 5.51
C SER A 550 30.50 11.09 6.79
N VAL A 551 30.18 9.90 7.31
CA VAL A 551 30.93 9.29 8.41
C VAL A 551 32.18 8.67 7.80
N ILE A 552 33.29 9.40 7.83
CA ILE A 552 34.58 8.89 7.36
C ILE A 552 35.28 8.14 8.51
N GLU A 553 35.76 6.94 8.23
CA GLU A 553 36.43 6.05 9.18
C GLU A 553 37.75 5.55 8.59
N VAL A 554 38.74 5.22 9.44
CA VAL A 554 39.99 4.62 8.97
C VAL A 554 39.72 3.19 8.55
N SER A 555 40.15 2.81 7.34
CA SER A 555 40.03 1.44 6.86
C SER A 555 41.26 0.66 7.29
N SER A 556 41.22 0.01 8.46
CA SER A 556 42.37 -0.75 9.00
C SER A 556 42.90 -1.78 8.01
N LYS A 557 42.00 -2.47 7.29
CA LYS A 557 42.34 -3.39 6.19
C LYS A 557 43.01 -2.64 5.03
N GLY A 558 42.43 -1.52 4.59
CA GLY A 558 42.99 -0.70 3.52
C GLY A 558 44.39 -0.13 3.82
N SER A 559 44.61 0.35 5.05
CA SER A 559 45.89 0.87 5.53
C SER A 559 46.96 -0.22 5.63
N ALA A 560 46.62 -1.41 6.12
CA ALA A 560 47.54 -2.55 6.16
C ALA A 560 47.94 -2.99 4.75
N LEU A 561 46.97 -3.15 3.85
CA LEU A 561 47.23 -3.49 2.43
C LEU A 561 48.09 -2.42 1.74
N ALA A 562 47.88 -1.14 2.04
CA ALA A 562 48.75 -0.08 1.53
C ALA A 562 50.19 -0.22 2.04
N ALA A 563 50.39 -0.54 3.33
CA ALA A 563 51.71 -0.78 3.90
C ALA A 563 52.42 -1.98 3.23
N ASP A 564 51.68 -3.07 2.98
CA ASP A 564 52.20 -4.25 2.27
C ASP A 564 52.67 -3.90 0.85
N LEU A 565 51.83 -3.18 0.08
CA LEU A 565 52.17 -2.78 -1.29
C LEU A 565 53.34 -1.78 -1.35
N VAL A 566 53.41 -0.84 -0.40
CA VAL A 566 54.54 0.11 -0.26
C VAL A 566 55.84 -0.64 0.05
N THR A 567 55.80 -1.59 0.98
CA THR A 567 56.95 -2.45 1.32
C THR A 567 57.40 -3.30 0.13
N LEU A 568 56.44 -3.85 -0.62
CA LEU A 568 56.69 -4.67 -1.81
C LEU A 568 57.43 -3.92 -2.93
N VAL A 569 57.16 -2.61 -3.09
CA VAL A 569 57.90 -1.73 -4.02
C VAL A 569 59.19 -1.14 -3.43
N LYS A 570 59.62 -1.64 -2.26
CA LYS A 570 60.83 -1.25 -1.52
C LYS A 570 60.83 0.20 -1.04
N LEU A 571 59.67 0.70 -0.63
CA LEU A 571 59.51 1.97 0.06
C LEU A 571 59.14 1.77 1.54
N ASP A 572 59.32 2.81 2.34
CA ASP A 572 58.99 2.83 3.77
C ASP A 572 57.50 3.21 3.99
N PRO A 573 56.66 2.33 4.59
CA PRO A 573 55.24 2.60 4.88
C PRO A 573 54.96 3.82 5.76
N THR A 574 55.94 4.28 6.54
CA THR A 574 55.81 5.45 7.43
C THR A 574 56.13 6.77 6.73
N ARG A 575 56.70 6.72 5.51
CA ARG A 575 57.19 7.90 4.77
C ARG A 575 56.71 7.98 3.32
N ALA A 576 56.29 6.87 2.72
CA ALA A 576 55.83 6.85 1.33
C ALA A 576 54.52 7.64 1.21
N THR A 577 54.52 8.66 0.37
CA THR A 577 53.31 9.47 0.12
C THR A 577 52.45 8.87 -0.99
N ILE A 578 51.18 9.25 -1.00
CA ILE A 578 50.24 8.98 -2.09
C ILE A 578 50.80 9.42 -3.44
N ALA A 579 51.43 10.60 -3.50
CA ALA A 579 52.07 11.13 -4.70
C ALA A 579 53.27 10.29 -5.15
N THR A 580 54.08 9.79 -4.20
CA THR A 580 55.21 8.89 -4.50
C THR A 580 54.72 7.58 -5.13
N MET A 581 53.67 6.96 -4.58
CA MET A 581 53.09 5.73 -5.13
C MET A 581 52.43 5.95 -6.49
N ASP A 582 51.81 7.11 -6.71
CA ASP A 582 51.22 7.48 -8.01
C ASP A 582 52.28 7.71 -9.09
N GLN A 583 53.36 8.44 -8.76
CA GLN A 583 54.43 8.76 -9.71
C GLN A 583 55.18 7.50 -10.18
N ARG A 584 55.34 6.51 -9.30
CA ARG A 584 55.96 5.23 -9.65
C ARG A 584 55.16 4.44 -10.67
N GLY A 585 53.83 4.47 -10.58
CA GLY A 585 52.94 3.80 -11.53
C GLY A 585 53.07 2.27 -11.57
N ASP A 586 53.63 1.65 -10.51
CA ASP A 586 53.80 0.20 -10.43
C ASP A 586 52.46 -0.54 -10.59
N LEU A 587 52.53 -1.69 -11.24
CA LEU A 587 51.40 -2.57 -11.49
C LEU A 587 51.52 -3.87 -10.69
N PHE A 588 50.40 -4.36 -10.19
CA PHE A 588 50.31 -5.46 -9.23
C PHE A 588 49.36 -6.56 -9.72
N LEU A 589 49.81 -7.81 -9.66
CA LEU A 589 49.01 -9.02 -9.88
C LEU A 589 48.54 -9.60 -8.55
N CYS A 590 47.25 -9.89 -8.45
CA CYS A 590 46.68 -10.63 -7.33
C CYS A 590 46.89 -12.14 -7.54
N SER A 591 47.60 -12.80 -6.62
CA SER A 591 47.90 -14.24 -6.72
C SER A 591 46.66 -15.12 -6.68
N GLU A 592 45.62 -14.71 -5.94
CA GLU A 592 44.34 -15.42 -5.80
C GLU A 592 43.45 -15.36 -7.06
N CYS A 593 43.69 -14.41 -7.97
CA CYS A 593 42.85 -14.23 -9.15
C CYS A 593 43.27 -15.16 -10.29
N VAL A 594 42.33 -16.02 -10.70
CA VAL A 594 42.42 -16.79 -11.94
C VAL A 594 42.27 -15.87 -13.17
N PRO A 595 42.74 -16.29 -14.37
CA PRO A 595 42.42 -15.59 -15.61
C PRO A 595 40.91 -15.54 -15.85
N ASP A 596 40.41 -14.39 -16.29
CA ASP A 596 38.98 -14.16 -16.55
C ASP A 596 38.77 -13.60 -17.97
N LYS A 597 37.54 -13.71 -18.50
CA LYS A 597 37.17 -13.25 -19.84
C LYS A 597 36.28 -12.01 -19.76
N GLN A 598 36.69 -10.91 -20.38
CA GLN A 598 35.89 -9.69 -20.44
C GLN A 598 34.76 -9.77 -21.48
N HIS A 599 33.77 -8.88 -21.34
CA HIS A 599 32.72 -8.65 -22.35
C HIS A 599 33.30 -8.34 -23.76
N ASP A 600 34.45 -7.68 -23.81
CA ASP A 600 35.14 -7.28 -25.05
C ASP A 600 36.01 -8.43 -25.64
N GLY A 601 35.92 -9.65 -25.11
CA GLY A 601 36.54 -10.86 -25.67
C GLY A 601 37.97 -11.15 -25.20
N LEU A 602 38.66 -10.19 -24.58
CA LEU A 602 39.99 -10.36 -23.99
C LEU A 602 39.99 -11.41 -22.85
N TYR A 603 41.05 -12.20 -22.76
CA TYR A 603 41.26 -13.24 -21.75
C TYR A 603 42.66 -13.12 -21.13
N GLY A 604 42.74 -12.94 -19.81
CA GLY A 604 44.01 -12.72 -19.13
C GLY A 604 43.87 -12.65 -17.61
N ARG A 605 44.98 -12.45 -16.88
CA ARG A 605 44.92 -12.18 -15.44
C ARG A 605 44.70 -10.69 -15.17
N PRO A 606 43.84 -10.32 -14.20
CA PRO A 606 43.63 -8.94 -13.82
C PRO A 606 44.84 -8.36 -13.07
N VAL A 607 45.25 -7.16 -13.49
CA VAL A 607 46.39 -6.37 -13.03
C VAL A 607 45.86 -5.04 -12.52
N PHE A 608 46.46 -4.53 -11.46
CA PHE A 608 45.92 -3.41 -10.69
C PHE A 608 47.01 -2.34 -10.48
N THR A 609 46.65 -1.06 -10.53
CA THR A 609 47.45 -0.01 -9.86
C THR A 609 47.30 -0.14 -8.35
N TRP A 610 48.23 0.39 -7.54
CA TRP A 610 48.20 0.26 -6.08
C TRP A 610 46.83 0.61 -5.43
N ARG A 611 46.15 1.66 -5.88
CA ARG A 611 44.80 2.01 -5.40
C ARG A 611 43.74 0.96 -5.75
N SER A 612 43.71 0.53 -7.01
CA SER A 612 42.79 -0.52 -7.47
C SER A 612 43.10 -1.89 -6.85
N ALA A 613 44.36 -2.14 -6.47
CA ALA A 613 44.79 -3.34 -5.78
C ALA A 613 44.19 -3.39 -4.37
N ILE A 614 44.23 -2.28 -3.63
CA ILE A 614 43.60 -2.16 -2.31
C ILE A 614 42.07 -2.30 -2.41
N ALA A 615 41.43 -1.61 -3.36
CA ALA A 615 39.99 -1.72 -3.62
C ALA A 615 39.54 -3.12 -4.09
N HIS A 616 40.45 -3.87 -4.72
CA HIS A 616 40.23 -5.26 -5.08
C HIS A 616 40.42 -6.20 -3.89
N ALA A 617 41.41 -5.94 -3.02
CA ALA A 617 41.68 -6.74 -1.84
C ALA A 617 40.59 -6.64 -0.77
N THR A 618 39.92 -5.49 -0.64
CA THR A 618 38.72 -5.37 0.21
C THR A 618 37.59 -6.29 -0.25
N ALA A 619 37.46 -6.52 -1.57
CA ALA A 619 36.45 -7.40 -2.17
C ALA A 619 36.65 -8.91 -1.92
N HIS A 620 37.85 -9.35 -1.56
CA HIS A 620 38.06 -10.72 -1.08
C HIS A 620 37.59 -10.84 0.37
N GLY A 621 37.02 -12.00 0.72
CA GLY A 621 36.50 -12.28 2.07
C GLY A 621 37.48 -11.91 3.18
N GLN A 622 36.95 -11.44 4.31
CA GLN A 622 37.70 -10.69 5.32
C GLN A 622 38.95 -11.42 5.87
N ASP A 623 38.94 -12.75 5.88
CA ASP A 623 40.02 -13.59 6.45
C ASP A 623 41.10 -14.02 5.44
N LYS A 624 41.03 -13.61 4.17
CA LYS A 624 42.03 -14.00 3.16
C LYS A 624 43.24 -13.06 3.14
N ILE A 625 44.42 -13.61 3.44
CA ILE A 625 45.72 -12.99 3.14
C ILE A 625 45.95 -13.06 1.63
N ILE A 626 46.19 -11.91 0.98
CA ILE A 626 46.40 -11.83 -0.47
C ILE A 626 47.88 -11.61 -0.75
N SER A 627 48.48 -12.55 -1.47
CA SER A 627 49.82 -12.36 -2.05
C SER A 627 49.74 -11.49 -3.31
N TRP A 628 50.63 -10.49 -3.37
CA TRP A 628 50.77 -9.56 -4.48
C TRP A 628 52.11 -9.75 -5.20
N HIS A 629 52.11 -9.58 -6.52
CA HIS A 629 53.31 -9.62 -7.35
C HIS A 629 53.43 -8.33 -8.18
N VAL A 630 54.54 -7.60 -8.04
CA VAL A 630 54.82 -6.40 -8.85
C VAL A 630 55.33 -6.84 -10.23
N LEU A 631 54.73 -6.33 -11.29
CA LEU A 631 55.14 -6.62 -12.67
C LEU A 631 56.56 -6.10 -12.94
N THR A 632 57.37 -6.92 -13.61
CA THR A 632 58.62 -6.46 -14.22
C THR A 632 58.36 -5.56 -15.43
N PRO A 633 59.30 -4.68 -15.85
CA PRO A 633 59.15 -3.85 -17.06
C PRO A 633 58.82 -4.65 -18.33
N SER A 634 59.36 -5.87 -18.44
CA SER A 634 59.04 -6.85 -19.50
C SER A 634 57.60 -7.36 -19.47
N GLU A 635 56.98 -7.49 -18.30
CA GLU A 635 55.57 -7.88 -18.18
C GLU A 635 54.65 -6.68 -18.40
N VAL A 636 55.05 -5.48 -17.96
CA VAL A 636 54.35 -4.21 -18.28
C VAL A 636 54.32 -3.97 -19.80
N ALA A 637 55.32 -4.39 -20.57
CA ALA A 637 55.28 -4.31 -22.03
C ALA A 637 54.20 -5.23 -22.66
N ASN A 638 53.81 -6.31 -21.98
CA ASN A 638 52.78 -7.26 -22.42
C ASN A 638 51.38 -6.95 -21.86
N VAL A 639 51.24 -5.82 -21.15
CA VAL A 639 49.97 -5.31 -20.68
C VAL A 639 49.17 -4.72 -21.85
N LYS A 640 47.99 -5.28 -22.12
CA LYS A 640 46.98 -4.62 -22.95
C LYS A 640 46.03 -3.84 -22.05
N ARG A 641 46.06 -2.51 -22.20
CA ARG A 641 45.09 -1.61 -21.56
C ARG A 641 43.79 -1.67 -22.36
N SER A 642 42.74 -2.23 -21.77
CA SER A 642 41.37 -1.91 -22.22
C SER A 642 41.12 -0.41 -22.02
N GLN A 643 40.19 0.17 -22.77
CA GLN A 643 39.74 1.53 -22.48
C GLN A 643 39.09 1.53 -21.10
N ASP A 644 39.70 2.22 -20.13
CA ASP A 644 39.14 2.38 -18.80
C ASP A 644 37.74 3.00 -18.91
N PRO A 645 36.66 2.34 -18.44
CA PRO A 645 35.31 2.86 -18.58
C PRO A 645 35.08 4.16 -17.78
N VAL A 646 35.95 4.53 -16.83
CA VAL A 646 35.91 5.86 -16.22
C VAL A 646 36.15 6.96 -17.27
N HIS A 647 36.86 6.68 -18.37
CA HIS A 647 36.96 7.62 -19.51
C HIS A 647 35.62 7.88 -20.20
N ARG A 648 34.64 6.96 -20.11
CA ARG A 648 33.29 7.08 -20.70
C ARG A 648 32.26 7.68 -19.73
N ASP A 649 32.59 7.80 -18.45
CA ASP A 649 31.70 8.39 -17.45
C ASP A 649 31.70 9.92 -17.55
N TYR A 650 30.52 10.53 -17.34
CA TYR A 650 30.32 11.98 -17.34
C TYR A 650 30.68 12.57 -15.97
N CYS A 651 31.97 12.60 -15.65
CA CYS A 651 32.52 12.99 -14.35
C CYS A 651 33.90 13.68 -14.44
N TRP A 652 34.36 13.99 -15.65
CA TRP A 652 35.60 14.73 -15.90
C TRP A 652 35.30 16.21 -16.14
N THR A 653 36.21 17.06 -15.67
CA THR A 653 36.20 18.51 -15.93
C THR A 653 37.58 19.02 -16.32
N CYS A 654 37.60 20.12 -17.05
CA CYS A 654 38.78 20.95 -17.28
C CYS A 654 39.19 21.62 -15.95
N ASN A 655 40.50 21.76 -15.71
CA ASN A 655 41.02 22.54 -14.58
C ASN A 655 41.35 24.00 -14.93
N HIS A 656 41.23 24.39 -16.21
CA HIS A 656 41.58 25.72 -16.70
C HIS A 656 40.38 26.63 -17.00
N CYS A 657 39.16 26.09 -17.00
CA CYS A 657 37.94 26.90 -17.09
C CYS A 657 36.69 26.18 -16.53
N THR A 658 35.62 26.93 -16.32
CA THR A 658 34.39 26.47 -15.66
C THR A 658 33.30 25.98 -16.63
N ILE A 659 33.62 25.81 -17.93
CA ILE A 659 32.67 25.45 -18.99
C ILE A 659 31.99 24.08 -18.81
N HIS A 660 32.53 23.22 -17.94
CA HIS A 660 31.96 21.91 -17.60
C HIS A 660 31.27 21.87 -16.22
N PHE A 661 31.19 23.00 -15.49
CA PHE A 661 30.63 23.06 -14.14
C PHE A 661 29.20 22.50 -14.06
N ASP A 662 28.30 22.97 -14.92
CA ASP A 662 26.88 22.58 -14.90
C ASP A 662 26.62 21.22 -15.55
N ALA A 663 27.60 20.69 -16.31
CA ALA A 663 27.47 19.44 -17.07
C ALA A 663 28.85 18.81 -17.36
N TRP A 664 29.32 17.96 -16.43
CA TRP A 664 30.56 17.20 -16.56
C TRP A 664 30.61 16.36 -17.83
N LYS A 665 31.81 16.03 -18.30
CA LYS A 665 32.05 15.37 -19.58
C LYS A 665 32.82 14.06 -19.42
N THR A 666 32.96 13.34 -20.52
CA THR A 666 33.85 12.18 -20.63
C THR A 666 35.31 12.66 -20.70
N LYS A 667 36.27 11.81 -20.33
CA LYS A 667 37.70 12.17 -20.38
C LYS A 667 38.12 12.58 -21.79
N ALA A 668 37.64 11.87 -22.81
CA ALA A 668 37.90 12.18 -24.22
C ALA A 668 37.49 13.61 -24.59
N THR A 669 36.25 14.01 -24.26
CA THR A 669 35.75 15.36 -24.55
C THR A 669 36.52 16.45 -23.79
N VAL A 670 36.98 16.20 -22.56
CA VAL A 670 37.82 17.16 -21.83
C VAL A 670 39.21 17.30 -22.46
N LEU A 671 39.81 16.19 -22.91
CA LEU A 671 41.10 16.21 -23.62
C LEU A 671 41.01 16.97 -24.95
N GLU A 672 39.96 16.74 -25.74
CA GLU A 672 39.67 17.50 -26.97
C GLU A 672 39.50 19.00 -26.68
N HIS A 673 38.77 19.35 -25.62
CA HIS A 673 38.59 20.73 -25.17
C HIS A 673 39.92 21.40 -24.74
N LEU A 674 40.78 20.69 -24.01
CA LEU A 674 42.10 21.20 -23.59
C LEU A 674 43.02 21.49 -24.78
N VAL A 675 43.02 20.65 -25.80
CA VAL A 675 43.76 20.90 -27.05
C VAL A 675 43.14 22.06 -27.83
N ALA A 676 41.81 22.09 -27.99
CA ALA A 676 41.12 23.07 -28.82
C ALA A 676 41.15 24.49 -28.22
N VAL A 677 40.84 24.63 -26.93
CA VAL A 677 40.67 25.92 -26.23
C VAL A 677 41.95 26.36 -25.54
N HIS A 678 42.56 25.48 -24.74
CA HIS A 678 43.71 25.82 -23.90
C HIS A 678 45.08 25.56 -24.57
N LYS A 679 45.10 24.94 -25.75
CA LYS A 679 46.31 24.55 -26.53
C LYS A 679 47.25 23.58 -25.79
N ILE A 680 46.72 22.82 -24.82
CA ILE A 680 47.49 21.86 -24.03
C ILE A 680 47.48 20.50 -24.74
N VAL A 681 48.62 20.12 -25.32
CA VAL A 681 48.77 18.90 -26.14
C VAL A 681 49.10 17.65 -25.31
N GLN A 682 49.74 17.81 -24.15
CA GLN A 682 50.05 16.73 -23.20
C GLN A 682 49.50 17.06 -21.80
N PRO A 683 48.18 17.01 -21.60
CA PRO A 683 47.57 17.35 -20.33
C PRO A 683 47.81 16.28 -19.25
N THR A 684 47.96 16.74 -18.02
CA THR A 684 48.30 15.97 -16.83
C THR A 684 47.18 16.00 -15.79
N GLU A 685 47.06 14.95 -14.99
CA GLU A 685 46.04 14.80 -13.95
C GLU A 685 46.71 14.90 -12.56
N PRO A 686 46.24 15.75 -11.63
CA PRO A 686 45.01 16.55 -11.68
C PRO A 686 45.15 17.97 -12.31
N SER A 687 46.36 18.37 -12.73
CA SER A 687 46.69 19.78 -13.03
C SER A 687 45.90 20.41 -14.19
N ASP A 688 45.59 19.65 -15.24
CA ASP A 688 44.91 20.15 -16.45
C ASP A 688 43.47 19.62 -16.57
N LEU A 689 43.25 18.39 -16.08
CA LEU A 689 41.94 17.77 -15.91
C LEU A 689 41.93 16.92 -14.65
N PHE A 690 40.76 16.78 -14.03
CA PHE A 690 40.55 15.87 -12.91
C PHE A 690 39.14 15.27 -12.93
N PHE A 691 38.96 14.31 -12.04
CA PHE A 691 37.76 13.50 -11.86
C PHE A 691 36.98 13.98 -10.62
N ILE A 692 35.67 14.21 -10.75
CA ILE A 692 34.79 14.56 -9.63
C ILE A 692 34.10 13.29 -9.10
N PRO A 693 34.36 12.85 -7.85
CA PRO A 693 33.87 11.56 -7.35
C PRO A 693 32.36 11.47 -7.11
N GLU A 694 31.67 12.61 -7.01
CA GLU A 694 30.34 12.78 -6.40
C GLU A 694 29.22 11.84 -6.91
N LYS A 695 29.35 11.14 -8.06
CA LYS A 695 28.22 10.41 -8.65
C LYS A 695 28.39 8.96 -9.13
N ARG A 696 29.56 8.29 -9.04
CA ARG A 696 29.57 6.83 -9.33
C ARG A 696 30.75 5.96 -8.88
N ARG A 697 31.97 6.47 -8.68
CA ARG A 697 33.16 5.63 -8.39
C ARG A 697 34.19 6.40 -7.56
N SER A 698 34.85 5.75 -6.59
CA SER A 698 36.26 6.10 -6.29
C SER A 698 37.16 5.49 -7.36
N ARG A 699 38.41 5.97 -7.45
CA ARG A 699 39.40 5.80 -8.54
C ARG A 699 39.94 4.36 -8.69
N ALA A 700 39.15 3.36 -8.33
CA ALA A 700 39.38 1.95 -8.62
C ALA A 700 39.22 1.70 -10.13
N LEU A 701 40.29 2.01 -10.86
CA LEU A 701 40.47 1.64 -12.26
C LEU A 701 40.12 0.16 -12.45
N LEU A 702 39.41 -0.18 -13.53
CA LEU A 702 39.18 -1.59 -13.86
C LEU A 702 40.52 -2.32 -14.00
N PRO A 703 40.55 -3.64 -13.72
CA PRO A 703 41.75 -4.43 -13.93
C PRO A 703 42.23 -4.31 -15.37
N ILE A 704 43.49 -3.93 -15.47
CA ILE A 704 44.35 -4.01 -16.64
C ILE A 704 44.65 -5.51 -16.88
N PHE A 705 44.99 -5.96 -18.10
CA PHE A 705 45.28 -7.38 -18.34
C PHE A 705 46.65 -7.60 -18.97
N ILE A 706 47.41 -8.56 -18.43
CA ILE A 706 48.51 -9.21 -19.18
C ILE A 706 47.88 -10.36 -19.98
N GLU A 707 48.08 -10.33 -21.30
CA GLU A 707 47.83 -11.51 -22.12
C GLU A 707 48.88 -12.58 -21.80
N ARG A 708 48.41 -13.81 -21.59
CA ARG A 708 49.25 -14.98 -21.88
C ARG A 708 49.09 -15.31 -23.37
N PRO A 709 50.14 -15.75 -24.07
CA PRO A 709 49.96 -16.33 -25.39
C PRO A 709 48.93 -17.47 -25.31
N PRO A 710 48.08 -17.65 -26.33
CA PRO A 710 47.04 -18.67 -26.29
C PRO A 710 47.70 -20.05 -26.16
N GLN A 711 47.49 -20.69 -25.00
CA GLN A 711 47.80 -22.10 -24.84
C GLN A 711 46.99 -22.89 -25.88
N PRO A 712 47.61 -23.78 -26.67
CA PRO A 712 46.92 -24.50 -27.71
C PRO A 712 45.74 -25.30 -27.12
N SER A 713 44.61 -25.26 -27.81
CA SER A 713 43.32 -25.78 -27.37
C SER A 713 43.40 -27.23 -26.86
N GLY A 714 43.33 -27.41 -25.52
CA GLY A 714 43.72 -28.66 -24.88
C GLY A 714 43.03 -29.01 -23.56
N ARG A 715 41.70 -28.78 -23.44
CA ARG A 715 40.82 -29.19 -22.30
C ARG A 715 41.17 -28.48 -20.95
N GLN A 716 40.25 -28.08 -20.09
CA GLN A 716 38.84 -28.45 -19.88
C GLN A 716 37.97 -27.22 -19.53
N PRO A 717 36.67 -27.20 -19.88
CA PRO A 717 35.70 -26.32 -19.22
C PRO A 717 35.42 -26.84 -17.80
N ASN A 718 35.37 -25.93 -16.82
CA ASN A 718 35.10 -26.26 -15.43
C ASN A 718 33.58 -26.54 -15.25
N LEU A 719 33.20 -27.81 -15.23
CA LEU A 719 31.80 -28.28 -15.15
C LEU A 719 31.23 -28.16 -13.73
N ASN A 720 30.99 -26.92 -13.27
CA ASN A 720 30.06 -26.63 -12.16
C ASN A 720 28.71 -26.17 -12.71
N ALA A 721 28.10 -27.03 -13.53
CA ALA A 721 26.68 -27.05 -13.83
C ALA A 721 26.20 -28.51 -13.71
N SER A 722 25.02 -28.72 -13.14
CA SER A 722 24.53 -30.03 -12.64
C SER A 722 24.15 -31.03 -13.74
N SER A 723 25.10 -31.39 -14.62
CA SER A 723 24.92 -32.53 -15.52
C SER A 723 25.10 -33.82 -14.71
N LYS A 724 24.08 -34.67 -14.72
CA LYS A 724 24.12 -36.04 -14.20
C LYS A 724 24.12 -36.98 -15.41
N PRO A 725 25.27 -37.31 -16.02
CA PRO A 725 25.28 -38.11 -17.25
C PRO A 725 25.45 -39.61 -17.00
N PHE A 726 25.53 -40.09 -15.75
CA PHE A 726 25.90 -41.48 -15.48
C PHE A 726 24.70 -42.37 -15.16
N ARG A 727 24.64 -43.57 -15.75
CA ARG A 727 23.54 -44.54 -15.58
C ARG A 727 24.07 -45.88 -15.08
N CYS A 728 23.39 -46.47 -14.10
CA CYS A 728 23.64 -47.83 -13.62
C CYS A 728 23.15 -48.87 -14.63
N LYS A 729 24.03 -49.78 -15.08
CA LYS A 729 23.70 -50.89 -16.01
C LYS A 729 23.07 -52.09 -15.31
N ARG A 730 23.18 -52.17 -13.98
CA ARG A 730 22.66 -53.28 -13.16
C ARG A 730 21.20 -53.12 -12.75
N CYS A 731 20.60 -51.95 -12.99
CA CYS A 731 19.18 -51.71 -12.78
C CYS A 731 18.37 -52.10 -14.04
N PRO A 732 17.50 -53.13 -14.01
CA PRO A 732 16.89 -53.68 -15.22
C PRO A 732 15.96 -52.72 -15.99
N LYS A 733 15.40 -51.68 -15.34
CA LYS A 733 14.54 -50.66 -15.99
C LYS A 733 14.66 -49.27 -15.33
N SER A 734 15.88 -48.72 -15.20
CA SER A 734 16.07 -47.36 -14.66
C SER A 734 16.56 -46.35 -15.69
N ASN A 735 15.76 -45.30 -15.92
CA ASN A 735 16.17 -44.08 -16.65
C ASN A 735 16.85 -43.04 -15.73
N ARG A 736 17.03 -43.35 -14.44
CA ARG A 736 17.62 -42.40 -13.49
C ARG A 736 19.10 -42.19 -13.79
N LEU A 737 19.47 -40.94 -14.03
CA LEU A 737 20.85 -40.52 -14.16
C LEU A 737 21.39 -39.96 -12.84
N PHE A 738 22.71 -40.08 -12.67
CA PHE A 738 23.47 -39.74 -11.48
C PHE A 738 24.70 -38.91 -11.86
N ASP A 739 25.26 -38.19 -10.89
CA ASP A 739 26.66 -37.79 -10.92
C ASP A 739 27.56 -38.99 -10.56
N ILE A 740 28.88 -38.84 -10.70
CA ILE A 740 29.83 -39.96 -10.57
C ILE A 740 29.90 -40.51 -9.14
N GLY A 741 29.71 -39.68 -8.11
CA GLY A 741 29.64 -40.14 -6.73
C GLY A 741 28.34 -40.89 -6.46
N GLY A 742 27.22 -40.35 -6.95
CA GLY A 742 25.89 -40.94 -6.82
C GLY A 742 25.74 -42.31 -7.46
N VAL A 743 26.31 -42.55 -8.66
CA VAL A 743 26.21 -43.86 -9.32
C VAL A 743 27.03 -44.93 -8.57
N GLN A 744 28.21 -44.57 -8.06
CA GLN A 744 29.07 -45.48 -7.31
C GLN A 744 28.47 -45.82 -5.94
N ALA A 745 27.89 -44.84 -5.23
CA ALA A 745 27.17 -45.08 -3.98
C ALA A 745 25.95 -45.98 -4.22
N HIS A 746 25.13 -45.69 -5.24
CA HIS A 746 23.98 -46.51 -5.62
C HIS A 746 24.36 -47.97 -5.92
N LEU A 747 25.48 -48.22 -6.63
CA LEU A 747 25.97 -49.57 -6.92
C LEU A 747 26.47 -50.31 -5.67
N ARG A 748 27.16 -49.63 -4.74
CA ARG A 748 27.51 -50.20 -3.43
C ARG A 748 26.28 -50.55 -2.60
N ASP A 749 25.29 -49.66 -2.54
CA ASP A 749 24.17 -49.80 -1.62
C ASP A 749 23.10 -50.77 -2.11
N LYS A 750 22.73 -50.70 -3.41
CA LYS A 750 21.63 -51.47 -4.01
C LYS A 750 22.08 -52.72 -4.76
N HIS A 751 23.29 -52.72 -5.32
CA HIS A 751 23.82 -53.88 -6.05
C HIS A 751 24.97 -54.60 -5.32
N LYS A 752 25.38 -54.11 -4.13
CA LYS A 752 26.43 -54.68 -3.27
C LYS A 752 27.80 -54.83 -3.97
N ILE A 753 28.06 -54.01 -4.99
CA ILE A 753 29.33 -53.97 -5.70
C ILE A 753 30.27 -53.03 -4.97
N ALA A 754 31.26 -53.56 -4.25
CA ALA A 754 32.20 -52.77 -3.45
C ALA A 754 33.05 -51.80 -4.31
N SER A 755 33.51 -52.26 -5.48
CA SER A 755 34.41 -51.54 -6.39
C SER A 755 33.80 -51.42 -7.80
N PRO A 756 32.78 -50.56 -8.02
CA PRO A 756 32.03 -50.51 -9.27
C PRO A 756 32.82 -49.88 -10.43
N MET A 757 32.91 -50.61 -11.56
CA MET A 757 33.73 -50.20 -12.71
C MET A 757 32.91 -49.53 -13.83
N GLN A 758 33.46 -48.46 -14.41
CA GLN A 758 32.89 -47.78 -15.57
C GLN A 758 32.96 -48.68 -16.81
N GLY A 759 31.91 -48.68 -17.64
CA GLY A 759 31.77 -49.58 -18.81
C GLY A 759 31.08 -50.90 -18.46
N GLN A 760 31.24 -51.41 -17.24
CA GLN A 760 30.72 -52.71 -16.80
C GLN A 760 29.50 -52.59 -15.88
N ASP A 761 29.54 -51.71 -14.87
CA ASP A 761 28.46 -51.54 -13.90
C ASP A 761 27.68 -50.23 -14.10
N TRP A 762 28.34 -49.22 -14.68
CA TRP A 762 27.74 -47.94 -15.06
C TRP A 762 28.41 -47.35 -16.29
N ASP A 763 27.63 -46.63 -17.10
CA ASP A 763 28.09 -45.90 -18.28
C ASP A 763 27.83 -44.41 -18.15
N ARG A 764 28.55 -43.61 -18.94
CA ARG A 764 28.19 -42.23 -19.23
C ARG A 764 27.27 -42.22 -20.45
N VAL A 765 26.03 -41.80 -20.26
CA VAL A 765 25.13 -41.43 -21.35
C VAL A 765 25.69 -40.14 -21.97
N VAL A 766 25.86 -40.17 -23.28
CA VAL A 766 26.22 -39.03 -24.11
C VAL A 766 25.00 -38.80 -24.99
N ASP A 767 24.44 -37.58 -24.94
CA ASP A 767 23.47 -37.09 -25.92
C ASP A 767 24.23 -36.64 -27.19
#